data_AF-A0A8E2I4J1-F1
#
_entry.id   AF-A0A8E2I4J1-F1
#
_cell.length_a   1.000
_cell.length_b   1.000
_cell.length_c   1.000
_cell.angle_alpha   90.00
_cell.angle_beta   90.00
_cell.angle_gamma   90.00
#
_symmetry.space_group_name_H-M   'P 1'
#
loop_
_entity.id
_entity.type
_entity.pdbx_description
1 polymer ?
#
loop_
_entity_poly.entity_id
_entity_poly.type
_entity_poly.pdbx_seq_one_letter_code
_entity_poly.pdbx_strand_id
1 'polypeptide(L)'
;MKNTHIFRKWLIGLVVFTLTIAYIPLTNFIVHAETNQSEKGTNKDTGGKVGRGNRIEQTDLRTADSKTFLNNDGTYTSEISQTPIHYKDKNGEWKDIDNKLVDSPNQNKVENKSNDFSVKLDKSVDGDATVSIEDKDKIIDFGLNSVKETNKPKETKVQNSKGIVEDNSITYPKVLEGVNLKYSLGSDRVKEDIIYQEKPENGFPEKYTYKIDLKGLEVKQENKEIYLIDPKSKEKLYYIDAPLMYDSFIPQGYKSNKEIKSIPEEAISYEISMDYEEINGQLYLHIKPNQDWLNDKKRIYPLTIDPTIVRINSSQNVEDTNIRSNFPTQTGGNDTELGVGLYKDTKQTNVIRSLLKFNVSSIPKNSEIMKADLNLWMSAVSNDTPINISAYQLSNSWDENQASWNYSKTSPLTSWSVKGGDYTSTVLSSMEVGNQIDLAYSQKWDIPVGLINKWVTNPSTNNGIILKSNSESKNTYKKFISSEYPIDGQYQPLLVITYKTGARLGIEDYWEYDSHPLVGGTSYTNLTTGNNVIQYEDFTLPSRGGFGLDFNRTYNSKSQENSIFGYGWTATGLENLYVGSNNIDYTDEDGTTHKFTYDDASALYKSEAGKYLTIKKSSESINNKYVYYYELQDKYGNKKVFKIDEFNNDTDLTLATLQYWEDRHGNRINFEYNSKHQLIKITSDLGNGLVLFLIII
;
A
#
# COMPACT_ATOMS: atom_id res chain seq x y z
N MET A 1 -50.46 -15.76 -51.23
CA MET A 1 -50.80 -14.79 -50.17
C MET A 1 -51.17 -15.49 -48.85
N LYS A 2 -50.26 -16.25 -48.21
CA LYS A 2 -50.48 -16.81 -46.85
C LYS A 2 -49.30 -16.60 -45.87
N ASN A 3 -48.12 -16.18 -46.33
CA ASN A 3 -46.94 -15.98 -45.47
C ASN A 3 -46.72 -14.54 -44.96
N THR A 4 -47.41 -13.54 -45.50
CA THR A 4 -47.27 -12.14 -45.04
C THR A 4 -48.04 -11.83 -43.76
N HIS A 5 -49.06 -12.61 -43.42
CA HIS A 5 -49.88 -12.40 -42.22
C HIS A 5 -49.24 -12.96 -40.93
N ILE A 6 -48.47 -14.03 -41.04
CA ILE A 6 -47.79 -14.66 -39.89
C ILE A 6 -46.59 -13.80 -39.47
N PHE A 7 -45.81 -13.30 -40.43
CA PHE A 7 -44.67 -12.44 -40.16
C PHE A 7 -45.06 -11.10 -39.50
N ARG A 8 -46.18 -10.48 -39.92
CA ARG A 8 -46.72 -9.28 -39.27
C ARG A 8 -47.20 -9.54 -37.83
N LYS A 9 -47.82 -10.69 -37.55
CA LYS A 9 -48.24 -11.04 -36.19
C LYS A 9 -47.04 -11.31 -35.27
N TRP A 10 -45.98 -11.91 -35.80
CA TRP A 10 -44.75 -12.14 -35.06
C TRP A 10 -43.99 -10.84 -34.76
N LEU A 11 -43.91 -9.93 -35.73
CA LEU A 11 -43.28 -8.61 -35.56
C LEU A 11 -44.05 -7.72 -34.57
N ILE A 12 -45.39 -7.73 -34.63
CA ILE A 12 -46.23 -6.99 -33.66
C ILE A 12 -46.10 -7.59 -32.26
N GLY A 13 -46.03 -8.92 -32.14
CA GLY A 13 -45.79 -9.59 -30.86
C GLY A 13 -44.45 -9.21 -30.23
N LEU A 14 -43.41 -9.08 -31.05
CA LEU A 14 -42.06 -8.73 -30.59
C LEU A 14 -41.96 -7.25 -30.16
N VAL A 15 -42.65 -6.34 -30.87
CA VAL A 15 -42.73 -4.91 -30.50
C VAL A 15 -43.58 -4.68 -29.25
N VAL A 16 -44.67 -5.43 -29.06
CA VAL A 16 -45.47 -5.37 -27.84
C VAL A 16 -44.70 -5.94 -26.65
N PHE A 17 -43.94 -7.02 -26.84
CA PHE A 17 -43.13 -7.63 -25.79
C PHE A 17 -41.97 -6.73 -25.33
N THR A 18 -41.30 -6.03 -26.25
CA THR A 18 -40.25 -5.06 -25.91
C THR A 18 -40.81 -3.80 -25.23
N LEU A 19 -41.99 -3.33 -25.62
CA LEU A 19 -42.67 -2.21 -24.94
C LEU A 19 -43.17 -2.58 -23.53
N THR A 20 -43.54 -3.84 -23.28
CA THR A 20 -43.92 -4.29 -21.92
C THR A 20 -42.75 -4.48 -20.96
N ILE A 21 -41.55 -4.80 -21.46
CA ILE A 21 -40.34 -4.92 -20.62
C ILE A 21 -39.79 -3.54 -20.23
N ALA A 22 -39.99 -2.52 -21.07
CA ALA A 22 -39.59 -1.14 -20.79
C ALA A 22 -40.44 -0.42 -19.71
N TYR A 23 -41.56 -1.03 -19.28
CA TYR A 23 -42.50 -0.47 -18.29
C TYR A 23 -42.57 -1.26 -16.97
N ILE A 24 -41.67 -2.21 -16.73
CA ILE A 24 -41.56 -2.85 -15.42
C ILE A 24 -40.76 -1.91 -14.51
N PRO A 25 -41.35 -1.31 -13.47
CA PRO A 25 -40.60 -0.55 -12.49
C PRO A 25 -39.74 -1.55 -11.70
N LEU A 26 -38.43 -1.54 -11.93
CA LEU A 26 -37.47 -2.19 -11.05
C LEU A 26 -37.29 -1.30 -9.81
N THR A 27 -38.31 -1.26 -8.95
CA THR A 27 -38.19 -0.79 -7.57
C THR A 27 -38.55 -1.95 -6.63
N ASN A 28 -37.73 -2.10 -5.60
CA ASN A 28 -37.79 -3.06 -4.48
C ASN A 28 -36.99 -4.37 -4.65
N PHE A 29 -35.67 -4.26 -4.53
CA PHE A 29 -34.92 -5.21 -3.70
C PHE A 29 -34.60 -4.54 -2.36
N ILE A 30 -35.46 -4.78 -1.38
CA ILE A 30 -35.20 -4.45 0.03
C ILE A 30 -34.31 -5.56 0.57
N VAL A 31 -33.04 -5.27 0.83
CA VAL A 31 -32.21 -6.09 1.72
C VAL A 31 -32.48 -5.61 3.15
N HIS A 32 -33.12 -6.46 3.94
CA HIS A 32 -33.24 -6.29 5.39
C HIS A 32 -31.83 -6.35 6.00
N ALA A 33 -31.34 -5.23 6.51
CA ALA A 33 -30.28 -5.22 7.51
C ALA A 33 -30.94 -4.90 8.86
N GLU A 34 -30.97 -5.89 9.76
CA GLU A 34 -31.44 -5.73 11.13
C GLU A 34 -30.52 -4.77 11.89
N THR A 35 -31.08 -3.66 12.36
CA THR A 35 -30.48 -2.74 13.31
C THR A 35 -30.67 -3.28 14.73
N ASN A 36 -29.61 -3.80 15.34
CA ASN A 36 -29.54 -3.91 16.80
C ASN A 36 -28.91 -2.64 17.37
N GLN A 37 -29.75 -1.76 17.88
CA GLN A 37 -29.35 -0.67 18.77
C GLN A 37 -29.02 -1.23 20.16
N SER A 38 -27.84 -0.91 20.67
CA SER A 38 -27.66 -0.70 22.11
C SER A 38 -26.67 0.43 22.34
N GLU A 39 -27.20 1.63 22.57
CA GLU A 39 -26.47 2.72 23.22
C GLU A 39 -26.36 2.43 24.72
N LYS A 40 -25.14 2.55 25.25
CA LYS A 40 -24.89 3.08 26.59
C LYS A 40 -23.48 3.64 26.65
N GLY A 41 -23.40 4.96 26.79
CA GLY A 41 -22.16 5.70 26.80
C GLY A 41 -21.35 5.57 28.08
N THR A 42 -20.05 5.78 27.92
CA THR A 42 -19.17 6.43 28.90
C THR A 42 -18.02 7.09 28.15
N ASN A 43 -17.96 8.42 28.25
CA ASN A 43 -16.84 9.25 27.79
C ASN A 43 -15.53 8.79 28.44
N LYS A 44 -14.55 8.43 27.60
CA LYS A 44 -13.13 8.58 27.90
C LYS A 44 -12.42 8.99 26.61
N ASP A 45 -11.70 10.10 26.75
CA ASP A 45 -10.73 10.68 25.83
C ASP A 45 -9.75 9.59 25.33
N THR A 46 -9.81 9.25 24.04
CA THR A 46 -8.89 8.29 23.41
C THR A 46 -8.48 8.81 22.04
N GLY A 47 -7.20 9.17 21.91
CA GLY A 47 -6.58 9.41 20.62
C GLY A 47 -6.58 8.15 19.75
N GLY A 48 -6.72 8.37 18.44
CA GLY A 48 -6.17 7.49 17.40
C GLY A 48 -6.89 6.16 17.14
N LYS A 49 -8.21 6.13 17.02
CA LYS A 49 -8.87 5.16 16.12
C LYS A 49 -9.09 5.85 14.78
N VAL A 50 -8.48 5.37 13.69
CA VAL A 50 -8.80 5.82 12.34
C VAL A 50 -10.19 5.32 12.00
N GLY A 51 -11.21 6.10 12.35
CA GLY A 51 -12.55 5.95 11.81
C GLY A 51 -12.52 6.42 10.36
N ARG A 52 -12.22 5.50 9.42
CA ARG A 52 -12.39 5.69 7.96
C ARG A 52 -13.89 5.67 7.63
N GLY A 53 -14.61 6.67 8.07
CA GLY A 53 -16.05 6.77 7.87
C GLY A 53 -16.33 7.42 6.52
N ASN A 54 -16.49 6.61 5.47
CA ASN A 54 -17.20 6.89 4.20
C ASN A 54 -16.38 6.93 2.88
N ARG A 55 -15.07 6.70 2.86
CA ARG A 55 -14.34 6.50 1.57
C ARG A 55 -14.77 5.20 0.87
N ILE A 56 -14.90 5.22 -0.46
CA ILE A 56 -15.41 4.10 -1.26
C ILE A 56 -14.26 3.47 -2.05
N GLU A 57 -13.98 2.18 -1.83
CA GLU A 57 -12.99 1.45 -2.63
C GLU A 57 -13.42 1.37 -4.11
N GLN A 58 -12.49 1.70 -5.00
CA GLN A 58 -12.65 1.61 -6.45
C GLN A 58 -12.09 0.26 -6.91
N THR A 59 -12.90 -0.79 -6.86
CA THR A 59 -12.46 -2.17 -7.14
C THR A 59 -11.91 -2.37 -8.55
N ASP A 60 -12.35 -1.56 -9.51
CA ASP A 60 -11.87 -1.57 -10.90
C ASP A 60 -10.43 -1.05 -11.03
N LEU A 61 -9.93 -0.33 -10.01
CA LEU A 61 -8.58 0.19 -9.93
C LEU A 61 -7.63 -0.72 -9.13
N ARG A 62 -8.10 -1.90 -8.67
CA ARG A 62 -7.24 -2.88 -8.01
C ARG A 62 -6.08 -3.29 -8.92
N THR A 63 -4.90 -3.39 -8.32
CA THR A 63 -3.74 -4.07 -8.91
C THR A 63 -3.35 -5.24 -8.02
N ALA A 64 -2.34 -6.03 -8.41
CA ALA A 64 -1.82 -7.08 -7.54
C ALA A 64 -1.37 -6.52 -6.18
N ASP A 65 -0.83 -5.31 -6.16
CA ASP A 65 -0.11 -4.67 -5.06
C ASP A 65 -0.81 -3.42 -4.48
N SER A 66 -2.01 -3.04 -4.95
CA SER A 66 -2.65 -1.81 -4.45
C SER A 66 -4.19 -1.81 -4.41
N LYS A 67 -4.71 -1.00 -3.49
CA LYS A 67 -6.13 -0.62 -3.34
C LYS A 67 -6.26 0.88 -3.52
N THR A 68 -7.25 1.31 -4.30
CA THR A 68 -7.56 2.74 -4.48
C THR A 68 -8.94 3.06 -3.92
N PHE A 69 -9.04 4.16 -3.20
CA PHE A 69 -10.27 4.64 -2.59
C PHE A 69 -10.60 6.03 -3.14
N LEU A 70 -11.88 6.28 -3.43
CA LEU A 70 -12.42 7.61 -3.63
C LEU A 70 -12.80 8.19 -2.27
N ASN A 71 -12.22 9.32 -1.92
CA ASN A 71 -12.46 10.02 -0.67
C ASN A 71 -13.68 10.95 -0.80
N ASN A 72 -14.28 11.34 0.34
CA ASN A 72 -15.43 12.24 0.37
C ASN A 72 -15.14 13.64 -0.22
N ASP A 73 -13.88 14.06 -0.18
CA ASP A 73 -13.45 15.34 -0.71
C ASP A 73 -13.31 15.31 -2.26
N GLY A 74 -13.32 14.13 -2.89
CA GLY A 74 -13.14 13.96 -4.33
C GLY A 74 -11.73 13.52 -4.74
N THR A 75 -10.80 13.48 -3.78
CA THR A 75 -9.45 12.92 -4.02
C THR A 75 -9.48 11.39 -4.07
N TYR A 76 -8.43 10.82 -4.66
CA TYR A 76 -8.14 9.40 -4.61
C TYR A 76 -7.03 9.12 -3.59
N THR A 77 -7.15 8.04 -2.83
CA THR A 77 -6.05 7.50 -2.04
C THR A 77 -5.71 6.09 -2.49
N SER A 78 -4.49 5.88 -2.97
CA SER A 78 -3.95 4.55 -3.25
C SER A 78 -3.07 4.07 -2.10
N GLU A 79 -3.34 2.86 -1.62
CA GLU A 79 -2.54 2.13 -0.64
C GLU A 79 -1.73 1.09 -1.42
N ILE A 80 -0.41 1.27 -1.48
CA ILE A 80 0.51 0.47 -2.29
C ILE A 80 1.39 -0.39 -1.37
N SER A 81 1.28 -1.70 -1.53
CA SER A 81 1.98 -2.75 -0.78
C SER A 81 3.28 -3.18 -1.45
N GLN A 82 4.16 -3.84 -0.68
CA GLN A 82 5.36 -4.49 -1.20
C GLN A 82 5.18 -5.92 -1.68
N THR A 83 4.18 -6.60 -1.15
CA THR A 83 3.77 -7.91 -1.64
C THR A 83 2.41 -7.85 -2.33
N PRO A 84 2.07 -8.83 -3.17
CA PRO A 84 0.71 -8.96 -3.68
C PRO A 84 -0.30 -9.07 -2.54
N ILE A 85 -1.40 -8.33 -2.68
CA ILE A 85 -2.59 -8.38 -1.83
C ILE A 85 -3.82 -8.84 -2.61
N HIS A 86 -3.74 -8.88 -3.94
CA HIS A 86 -4.77 -9.40 -4.82
C HIS A 86 -4.21 -10.38 -5.84
N TYR A 87 -5.07 -11.27 -6.31
CA TYR A 87 -4.82 -12.15 -7.44
C TYR A 87 -5.98 -12.10 -8.43
N LYS A 88 -5.73 -12.49 -9.69
CA LYS A 88 -6.81 -12.63 -10.69
C LYS A 88 -7.38 -14.03 -10.63
N ASP A 89 -8.69 -14.13 -10.49
CA ASP A 89 -9.38 -15.40 -10.60
C ASP A 89 -9.47 -15.89 -12.06
N LYS A 90 -10.12 -17.04 -12.25
CA LYS A 90 -10.34 -17.69 -13.56
C LYS A 90 -11.17 -16.84 -14.54
N ASN A 91 -11.92 -15.85 -14.06
CA ASN A 91 -12.68 -14.89 -14.88
C ASN A 91 -11.87 -13.61 -15.16
N GLY A 92 -10.68 -13.47 -14.58
CA GLY A 92 -9.83 -12.29 -14.70
C GLY A 92 -10.14 -11.18 -13.70
N GLU A 93 -11.01 -11.43 -12.71
CA GLU A 93 -11.38 -10.46 -11.68
C GLU A 93 -10.37 -10.46 -10.53
N TRP A 94 -10.06 -9.28 -9.99
CA TRP A 94 -9.21 -9.16 -8.81
C TRP A 94 -9.94 -9.59 -7.53
N LYS A 95 -9.36 -10.56 -6.82
CA LYS A 95 -9.80 -11.04 -5.50
C LYS A 95 -8.69 -10.83 -4.48
N ASP A 96 -9.07 -10.58 -3.23
CA ASP A 96 -8.13 -10.51 -2.11
C ASP A 96 -7.44 -11.86 -1.89
N ILE A 97 -6.14 -11.81 -1.60
CA ILE A 97 -5.37 -12.98 -1.15
C ILE A 97 -5.73 -13.28 0.31
N ASP A 98 -5.92 -14.56 0.63
CA ASP A 98 -6.18 -15.08 1.97
C ASP A 98 -5.42 -16.41 2.11
N ASN A 99 -4.30 -16.37 2.84
CA ASN A 99 -3.41 -17.54 2.99
C ASN A 99 -3.73 -18.39 4.22
N LYS A 100 -4.88 -18.21 4.86
CA LYS A 100 -5.32 -19.08 5.95
C LYS A 100 -5.46 -20.51 5.44
N LEU A 101 -4.93 -21.45 6.22
CA LEU A 101 -4.99 -22.86 5.91
C LEU A 101 -6.39 -23.40 6.21
N VAL A 102 -7.01 -23.98 5.19
CA VAL A 102 -8.32 -24.62 5.23
C VAL A 102 -8.21 -26.09 4.81
N ASP A 103 -9.22 -26.88 5.16
CA ASP A 103 -9.28 -28.28 4.72
C ASP A 103 -9.40 -28.37 3.20
N SER A 104 -8.47 -29.10 2.58
CA SER A 104 -8.53 -29.40 1.14
C SER A 104 -9.68 -30.40 0.87
N PRO A 105 -10.24 -30.44 -0.36
CA PRO A 105 -11.19 -31.50 -0.75
C PRO A 105 -10.66 -32.92 -0.50
N ASN A 106 -9.33 -33.10 -0.54
CA ASN A 106 -8.68 -34.28 0.02
C ASN A 106 -8.55 -34.12 1.55
N GLN A 107 -9.38 -34.85 2.30
CA GLN A 107 -9.51 -34.70 3.76
C GLN A 107 -8.21 -34.86 4.56
N ASN A 108 -7.16 -35.43 3.97
CA ASN A 108 -5.85 -35.62 4.59
C ASN A 108 -4.88 -34.43 4.41
N LYS A 109 -5.25 -33.39 3.66
CA LYS A 109 -4.42 -32.21 3.41
C LYS A 109 -5.10 -30.92 3.84
N VAL A 110 -4.30 -29.90 4.08
CA VAL A 110 -4.73 -28.50 4.18
C VAL A 110 -4.15 -27.70 3.03
N GLU A 111 -4.83 -26.62 2.64
CA GLU A 111 -4.40 -25.71 1.58
C GLU A 111 -4.70 -24.25 1.91
N ASN A 112 -3.99 -23.31 1.30
CA ASN A 112 -4.31 -21.89 1.40
C ASN A 112 -5.69 -21.60 0.79
N LYS A 113 -6.45 -20.71 1.42
CA LYS A 113 -7.85 -20.45 1.08
C LYS A 113 -8.03 -19.78 -0.29
N SER A 114 -7.28 -18.72 -0.59
CA SER A 114 -7.40 -17.95 -1.83
C SER A 114 -6.08 -17.28 -2.25
N ASN A 115 -5.49 -17.70 -3.37
CA ASN A 115 -4.30 -17.07 -3.98
C ASN A 115 -4.21 -17.49 -5.48
N ASP A 116 -3.26 -16.96 -6.26
CA ASP A 116 -3.02 -17.42 -7.65
C ASP A 116 -2.27 -18.74 -7.75
N PHE A 117 -1.66 -19.20 -6.65
CA PHE A 117 -1.10 -20.55 -6.49
C PHE A 117 -1.73 -21.27 -5.29
N SER A 118 -1.65 -22.60 -5.28
CA SER A 118 -2.09 -23.43 -4.17
C SER A 118 -0.89 -24.08 -3.48
N VAL A 119 -0.87 -24.05 -2.15
CA VAL A 119 0.09 -24.82 -1.35
C VAL A 119 -0.66 -25.87 -0.58
N LYS A 120 -0.33 -27.15 -0.80
CA LYS A 120 -0.96 -28.28 -0.13
C LYS A 120 0.01 -28.94 0.84
N LEU A 121 -0.39 -29.06 2.09
CA LEU A 121 0.38 -29.66 3.17
C LEU A 121 -0.36 -30.84 3.78
N ASP A 122 0.34 -31.92 4.08
CA ASP A 122 -0.25 -33.11 4.70
C ASP A 122 -0.66 -32.85 6.15
N LYS A 123 -1.86 -33.23 6.59
CA LYS A 123 -2.27 -33.09 8.00
C LYS A 123 -1.44 -33.95 8.96
N SER A 124 -0.73 -34.94 8.43
CA SER A 124 0.21 -35.76 9.19
C SER A 124 1.32 -36.23 8.26
N VAL A 125 2.55 -36.18 8.75
CA VAL A 125 3.73 -36.66 8.03
C VAL A 125 4.11 -38.04 8.56
N ASP A 126 4.56 -38.96 7.70
CA ASP A 126 5.09 -40.29 8.07
C ASP A 126 6.18 -40.68 7.06
N GLY A 127 7.40 -40.18 7.29
CA GLY A 127 8.49 -40.14 6.31
C GLY A 127 8.77 -38.71 5.84
N ASP A 128 9.28 -38.55 4.62
CA ASP A 128 9.69 -37.25 4.11
C ASP A 128 8.49 -36.28 4.09
N ALA A 129 8.56 -35.22 4.90
CA ALA A 129 7.47 -34.25 5.05
C ALA A 129 7.23 -33.56 3.70
N THR A 130 6.06 -33.74 3.07
CA THR A 130 5.85 -33.25 1.71
C THR A 130 4.99 -31.98 1.68
N VAL A 131 5.46 -30.97 0.97
CA VAL A 131 4.74 -29.75 0.61
C VAL A 131 4.65 -29.67 -0.91
N SER A 132 3.44 -29.45 -1.42
CA SER A 132 3.20 -29.29 -2.86
C SER A 132 2.79 -27.86 -3.17
N ILE A 133 3.54 -27.18 -4.05
CA ILE A 133 3.17 -25.88 -4.61
C ILE A 133 2.64 -26.10 -6.02
N GLU A 134 1.38 -25.78 -6.26
CA GLU A 134 0.70 -25.87 -7.56
C GLU A 134 0.46 -24.46 -8.12
N ASP A 135 1.05 -24.16 -9.27
CA ASP A 135 0.91 -22.89 -9.97
C ASP A 135 0.67 -23.14 -11.46
N LYS A 136 -0.56 -22.88 -11.90
CA LYS A 136 -1.03 -23.17 -13.27
C LYS A 136 -0.77 -24.64 -13.66
N ASP A 137 0.15 -24.90 -14.61
CA ASP A 137 0.55 -26.22 -15.08
C ASP A 137 1.82 -26.76 -14.40
N LYS A 138 2.39 -26.01 -13.45
CA LYS A 138 3.61 -26.37 -12.72
C LYS A 138 3.28 -26.87 -11.34
N ILE A 139 4.01 -27.90 -10.92
CA ILE A 139 3.93 -28.47 -9.58
C ILE A 139 5.36 -28.61 -9.07
N ILE A 140 5.61 -28.14 -7.85
CA ILE A 140 6.86 -28.36 -7.13
C ILE A 140 6.52 -29.08 -5.84
N ASP A 141 7.05 -30.28 -5.68
CA ASP A 141 6.97 -31.04 -4.44
C ASP A 141 8.31 -30.96 -3.74
N PHE A 142 8.33 -30.57 -2.47
CA PHE A 142 9.54 -30.56 -1.66
C PHE A 142 9.30 -31.10 -0.27
N GLY A 143 10.38 -31.60 0.34
CA GLY A 143 10.31 -32.13 1.68
C GLY A 143 11.65 -32.37 2.32
N LEU A 144 11.67 -32.31 3.66
CA LEU A 144 12.83 -32.66 4.46
C LEU A 144 13.03 -34.18 4.43
N ASN A 145 14.17 -34.62 3.87
CA ASN A 145 14.57 -36.03 3.89
C ASN A 145 15.09 -36.45 5.29
N SER A 146 15.44 -37.73 5.42
CA SER A 146 16.22 -38.23 6.55
C SER A 146 17.49 -37.42 6.82
N VAL A 147 17.79 -37.21 8.10
CA VAL A 147 18.96 -36.46 8.55
C VAL A 147 20.01 -37.39 9.14
N LYS A 148 21.29 -37.06 8.98
CA LYS A 148 22.38 -37.78 9.64
C LYS A 148 22.92 -36.95 10.80
N GLU A 149 22.52 -37.30 12.01
CA GLU A 149 23.04 -36.68 13.24
C GLU A 149 24.50 -37.07 13.46
N THR A 150 25.33 -36.13 13.93
CA THR A 150 26.79 -36.28 14.04
C THR A 150 27.20 -37.56 14.80
N ASN A 151 26.49 -37.90 15.87
CA ASN A 151 26.82 -39.04 16.73
C ASN A 151 26.03 -40.32 16.40
N LYS A 152 25.20 -40.34 15.34
CA LYS A 152 24.48 -41.56 14.90
C LYS A 152 25.09 -42.17 13.64
N PRO A 153 25.28 -43.51 13.61
CA PRO A 153 25.85 -44.20 12.44
C PRO A 153 24.87 -44.34 11.27
N LYS A 154 23.56 -44.22 11.52
CA LYS A 154 22.49 -44.34 10.52
C LYS A 154 21.69 -43.04 10.47
N GLU A 155 21.11 -42.77 9.31
CA GLU A 155 20.19 -41.65 9.13
C GLU A 155 18.92 -41.84 9.97
N THR A 156 18.45 -40.74 10.55
CA THR A 156 17.20 -40.63 11.30
C THR A 156 16.12 -40.15 10.32
N LYS A 157 15.08 -40.98 10.14
CA LYS A 157 13.91 -40.59 9.35
C LYS A 157 13.02 -39.65 10.15
N VAL A 158 12.32 -38.78 9.43
CA VAL A 158 11.21 -38.00 9.97
C VAL A 158 10.17 -38.96 10.55
N GLN A 159 9.77 -38.69 11.79
CA GLN A 159 8.83 -39.50 12.55
C GLN A 159 7.38 -39.11 12.23
N ASN A 160 6.45 -40.03 12.49
CA ASN A 160 5.04 -39.74 12.34
C ASN A 160 4.63 -38.59 13.25
N SER A 161 4.11 -37.51 12.66
CA SER A 161 3.68 -36.32 13.40
C SER A 161 2.41 -35.74 12.81
N LYS A 162 1.43 -35.46 13.69
CA LYS A 162 0.19 -34.77 13.32
C LYS A 162 0.42 -33.27 13.36
N GLY A 163 0.11 -32.60 12.25
CA GLY A 163 0.24 -31.15 12.14
C GLY A 163 -0.79 -30.40 12.99
N ILE A 164 -0.35 -29.29 13.57
CA ILE A 164 -1.15 -28.33 14.32
C ILE A 164 -1.29 -27.08 13.44
N VAL A 165 -2.51 -26.80 12.97
CA VAL A 165 -2.80 -25.68 12.08
C VAL A 165 -3.18 -24.44 12.89
N GLU A 166 -2.49 -23.33 12.61
CA GLU A 166 -2.73 -22.02 13.21
C GLU A 166 -2.66 -20.95 12.11
N ASP A 167 -3.82 -20.38 11.76
CA ASP A 167 -4.01 -19.37 10.72
C ASP A 167 -3.39 -19.77 9.37
N ASN A 168 -2.31 -19.12 8.93
CA ASN A 168 -1.57 -19.40 7.69
C ASN A 168 -0.40 -20.39 7.87
N SER A 169 -0.34 -21.12 8.99
CA SER A 169 0.79 -21.98 9.33
C SER A 169 0.39 -23.36 9.86
N ILE A 170 1.29 -24.33 9.70
CA ILE A 170 1.15 -25.68 10.26
C ILE A 170 2.46 -26.12 10.92
N THR A 171 2.37 -26.63 12.15
CA THR A 171 3.52 -27.11 12.92
C THR A 171 3.42 -28.62 13.13
N TYR A 172 4.45 -29.37 12.73
CA TYR A 172 4.63 -30.79 13.00
C TYR A 172 5.58 -30.96 14.20
N PRO A 173 5.06 -31.27 15.40
CA PRO A 173 5.90 -31.44 16.57
C PRO A 173 6.70 -32.74 16.50
N LYS A 174 7.93 -32.73 17.02
CA LYS A 174 8.77 -33.94 17.20
C LYS A 174 8.96 -34.77 15.93
N VAL A 175 9.11 -34.12 14.77
CA VAL A 175 9.47 -34.79 13.51
C VAL A 175 10.84 -35.46 13.60
N LEU A 176 11.72 -34.91 14.44
CA LEU A 176 12.94 -35.54 14.92
C LEU A 176 12.98 -35.34 16.45
N GLU A 177 13.91 -36.02 17.11
CA GLU A 177 14.08 -35.92 18.57
C GLU A 177 14.33 -34.47 19.00
N GLY A 178 13.36 -33.86 19.71
CA GLY A 178 13.44 -32.46 20.14
C GLY A 178 13.25 -31.41 19.05
N VAL A 179 12.85 -31.79 17.83
CA VAL A 179 12.72 -30.87 16.67
C VAL A 179 11.29 -30.78 16.18
N ASN A 180 10.80 -29.55 16.02
CA ASN A 180 9.55 -29.26 15.35
C ASN A 180 9.83 -28.71 13.94
N LEU A 181 8.94 -28.99 13.00
CA LEU A 181 8.96 -28.42 11.65
C LEU A 181 7.73 -27.55 11.48
N LYS A 182 7.89 -26.27 11.17
CA LYS A 182 6.77 -25.36 10.93
C LYS A 182 6.81 -24.85 9.50
N TYR A 183 5.68 -24.83 8.82
CA TYR A 183 5.51 -24.13 7.56
C TYR A 183 4.59 -22.93 7.75
N SER A 184 4.95 -21.78 7.18
CA SER A 184 4.13 -20.56 7.19
C SER A 184 3.98 -20.03 5.76
N LEU A 185 2.76 -19.64 5.37
CA LEU A 185 2.46 -19.16 4.03
C LEU A 185 2.41 -17.63 3.99
N GLY A 186 3.20 -17.02 3.11
CA GLY A 186 3.08 -15.60 2.75
C GLY A 186 2.33 -15.41 1.43
N SER A 187 2.15 -14.17 1.00
CA SER A 187 1.48 -13.83 -0.27
C SER A 187 2.11 -14.49 -1.49
N ASP A 188 3.42 -14.73 -1.46
CA ASP A 188 4.22 -15.24 -2.57
C ASP A 188 5.24 -16.30 -2.17
N ARG A 189 5.17 -16.84 -0.94
CA ARG A 189 6.24 -17.70 -0.40
C ARG A 189 5.74 -18.77 0.55
N VAL A 190 6.55 -19.82 0.66
CA VAL A 190 6.44 -20.87 1.68
C VAL A 190 7.70 -20.85 2.52
N LYS A 191 7.56 -20.46 3.78
CA LYS A 191 8.63 -20.41 4.77
C LYS A 191 8.62 -21.69 5.61
N GLU A 192 9.78 -22.27 5.86
CA GLU A 192 9.95 -23.42 6.75
C GLU A 192 10.84 -23.03 7.94
N ASP A 193 10.48 -23.44 9.15
CA ASP A 193 11.31 -23.32 10.35
C ASP A 193 11.61 -24.72 10.89
N ILE A 194 12.90 -25.10 10.94
CA ILE A 194 13.39 -26.25 11.70
C ILE A 194 13.72 -25.77 13.11
N ILE A 195 12.90 -26.13 14.09
CA ILE A 195 12.94 -25.58 15.45
C ILE A 195 13.42 -26.64 16.43
N TYR A 196 14.66 -26.51 16.89
CA TYR A 196 15.22 -27.27 17.99
C TYR A 196 14.71 -26.73 19.33
N GLN A 197 13.96 -27.53 20.08
CA GLN A 197 13.45 -27.16 21.40
C GLN A 197 14.53 -27.21 22.49
N GLU A 198 15.55 -28.04 22.27
CA GLU A 198 16.70 -28.23 23.16
C GLU A 198 17.92 -28.68 22.35
N LYS A 199 19.09 -28.70 23.00
CA LYS A 199 20.31 -29.17 22.35
C LYS A 199 20.19 -30.67 22.04
N PRO A 200 20.35 -31.10 20.78
CA PRO A 200 20.20 -32.51 20.43
C PRO A 200 21.29 -33.37 21.09
N GLU A 201 20.90 -34.44 21.78
CA GLU A 201 21.84 -35.37 22.45
C GLU A 201 22.82 -36.00 21.48
N ASN A 202 22.36 -36.29 20.25
CA ASN A 202 23.14 -36.93 19.20
C ASN A 202 23.91 -35.93 18.31
N GLY A 203 23.96 -34.66 18.72
CA GLY A 203 24.59 -33.58 17.96
C GLY A 203 23.74 -33.11 16.79
N PHE A 204 24.07 -31.94 16.25
CA PHE A 204 23.39 -31.40 15.09
C PHE A 204 23.73 -32.20 13.82
N PRO A 205 22.83 -32.26 12.83
CA PRO A 205 23.17 -32.69 11.49
C PRO A 205 24.21 -31.76 10.85
N GLU A 206 25.17 -32.32 10.12
CA GLU A 206 26.13 -31.53 9.32
C GLU A 206 25.45 -30.88 8.10
N LYS A 207 24.39 -31.52 7.59
CA LYS A 207 23.57 -31.01 6.50
C LYS A 207 22.11 -31.45 6.63
N TYR A 208 21.19 -30.61 6.19
CA TYR A 208 19.80 -30.95 5.91
C TYR A 208 19.63 -31.08 4.40
N THR A 209 18.94 -32.12 3.95
CA THR A 209 18.74 -32.36 2.51
C THR A 209 17.26 -32.30 2.18
N TYR A 210 16.91 -31.44 1.22
CA TYR A 210 15.56 -31.38 0.67
C TYR A 210 15.58 -32.02 -0.69
N LYS A 211 14.60 -32.89 -0.93
CA LYS A 211 14.35 -33.43 -2.25
C LYS A 211 13.25 -32.60 -2.90
N ILE A 212 13.54 -32.05 -4.08
CA ILE A 212 12.62 -31.23 -4.86
C ILE A 212 12.37 -31.94 -6.20
N ASP A 213 11.11 -32.32 -6.45
CA ASP A 213 10.71 -32.82 -7.76
C ASP A 213 10.42 -31.63 -8.69
N LEU A 214 11.30 -31.42 -9.66
CA LEU A 214 11.27 -30.23 -10.53
C LEU A 214 10.15 -30.29 -11.58
N LYS A 215 9.55 -31.45 -11.83
CA LYS A 215 8.50 -31.66 -12.86
C LYS A 215 8.77 -30.97 -14.21
N GLY A 216 10.04 -30.89 -14.62
CA GLY A 216 10.48 -30.30 -15.89
C GLY A 216 10.98 -28.85 -15.82
N LEU A 217 11.23 -28.27 -14.64
CA LEU A 217 11.93 -27.00 -14.47
C LEU A 217 13.46 -27.17 -14.57
N GLU A 218 14.15 -26.14 -15.08
CA GLU A 218 15.62 -26.03 -15.11
C GLU A 218 16.11 -25.32 -13.83
N VAL A 219 17.22 -25.77 -13.25
CA VAL A 219 17.83 -25.14 -12.07
C VAL A 219 18.97 -24.23 -12.52
N LYS A 220 19.04 -23.02 -11.96
CA LYS A 220 20.16 -22.10 -12.17
C LYS A 220 20.51 -21.38 -10.88
N GLN A 221 21.74 -21.51 -10.44
CA GLN A 221 22.24 -20.70 -9.33
C GLN A 221 22.77 -19.35 -9.82
N GLU A 222 22.33 -18.27 -9.18
CA GLU A 222 22.91 -16.94 -9.33
C GLU A 222 23.20 -16.41 -7.92
N ASN A 223 24.46 -16.09 -7.64
CA ASN A 223 24.94 -15.73 -6.30
C ASN A 223 24.61 -16.80 -5.24
N LYS A 224 23.85 -16.42 -4.19
CA LYS A 224 23.43 -17.30 -3.10
C LYS A 224 22.03 -17.89 -3.29
N GLU A 225 21.38 -17.60 -4.43
CA GLU A 225 20.00 -18.01 -4.70
C GLU A 225 19.98 -19.11 -5.77
N ILE A 226 19.05 -20.03 -5.63
CA ILE A 226 18.79 -21.07 -6.63
C ILE A 226 17.45 -20.78 -7.29
N TYR A 227 17.48 -20.48 -8.59
CA TYR A 227 16.31 -20.20 -9.41
C TYR A 227 15.80 -21.47 -10.09
N LEU A 228 14.47 -21.62 -10.13
CA LEU A 228 13.77 -22.64 -10.91
C LEU A 228 13.12 -21.96 -12.13
N ILE A 229 13.49 -22.40 -13.32
CA ILE A 229 13.22 -21.71 -14.60
C ILE A 229 12.35 -22.60 -15.49
N ASP A 230 11.35 -22.01 -16.16
CA ASP A 230 10.64 -22.72 -17.22
C ASP A 230 11.55 -22.85 -18.46
N PRO A 231 11.91 -24.06 -18.91
CA PRO A 231 12.79 -24.25 -20.06
C PRO A 231 12.21 -23.68 -21.36
N LYS A 232 10.89 -23.54 -21.50
CA LYS A 232 10.21 -23.08 -22.71
C LYS A 232 10.17 -21.55 -22.82
N SER A 233 9.72 -20.86 -21.77
CA SER A 233 9.63 -19.39 -21.77
C SER A 233 10.92 -18.72 -21.32
N LYS A 234 11.81 -19.45 -20.64
CA LYS A 234 13.00 -18.94 -19.94
C LYS A 234 12.69 -17.98 -18.78
N GLU A 235 11.45 -17.96 -18.32
CA GLU A 235 11.03 -17.20 -17.14
C GLU A 235 11.50 -17.90 -15.86
N LYS A 236 12.05 -17.11 -14.93
CA LYS A 236 12.30 -17.55 -13.55
C LYS A 236 10.95 -17.60 -12.82
N LEU A 237 10.56 -18.77 -12.33
CA LEU A 237 9.27 -18.96 -11.66
C LEU A 237 9.39 -18.97 -10.14
N TYR A 238 10.48 -19.53 -9.63
CA TYR A 238 10.74 -19.62 -8.20
C TYR A 238 12.21 -19.34 -7.91
N TYR A 239 12.50 -18.92 -6.69
CA TYR A 239 13.84 -18.99 -6.14
C TYR A 239 13.79 -19.54 -4.72
N ILE A 240 14.92 -20.13 -4.31
CA ILE A 240 15.14 -20.63 -2.97
C ILE A 240 16.12 -19.66 -2.30
N ASP A 241 15.68 -19.07 -1.20
CA ASP A 241 16.48 -18.16 -0.41
C ASP A 241 17.59 -18.90 0.32
N ALA A 242 18.70 -18.20 0.51
CA ALA A 242 19.70 -18.65 1.45
C ALA A 242 19.09 -18.66 2.86
N PRO A 243 19.15 -19.78 3.59
CA PRO A 243 18.56 -19.83 4.92
C PRO A 243 19.31 -18.93 5.90
N LEU A 244 18.71 -18.67 7.05
CA LEU A 244 19.38 -18.05 8.21
C LEU A 244 19.17 -18.90 9.45
N MET A 245 19.96 -18.62 10.50
CA MET A 245 19.82 -19.27 11.79
C MET A 245 19.66 -18.24 12.89
N TYR A 246 18.86 -18.55 13.91
CA TYR A 246 18.75 -17.71 15.09
C TYR A 246 18.39 -18.52 16.33
N ASP A 247 18.76 -17.99 17.49
CA ASP A 247 18.43 -18.57 18.78
C ASP A 247 17.43 -17.68 19.54
N SER A 248 17.02 -18.10 20.74
CA SER A 248 16.06 -17.37 21.57
C SER A 248 16.71 -16.38 22.52
N PHE A 249 17.93 -15.90 22.25
CA PHE A 249 18.56 -14.89 23.08
C PHE A 249 17.82 -13.55 22.99
N ILE A 250 17.39 -13.01 24.14
CA ILE A 250 16.75 -11.70 24.26
C ILE A 250 17.65 -10.78 25.09
N PRO A 251 18.19 -9.69 24.52
CA PRO A 251 19.05 -8.76 25.27
C PRO A 251 18.24 -7.94 26.27
N GLN A 252 18.92 -7.44 27.30
CA GLN A 252 18.30 -6.58 28.30
C GLN A 252 17.74 -5.30 27.67
N GLY A 253 16.46 -5.00 27.95
CA GLY A 253 15.77 -3.82 27.44
C GLY A 253 15.04 -4.04 26.11
N TYR A 254 15.23 -5.20 25.48
CA TYR A 254 14.52 -5.56 24.26
C TYR A 254 13.02 -5.71 24.51
N LYS A 255 12.21 -5.13 23.63
CA LYS A 255 10.74 -5.22 23.68
C LYS A 255 10.21 -5.45 22.28
N SER A 256 9.36 -6.45 22.11
CA SER A 256 8.68 -6.76 20.85
C SER A 256 7.17 -6.71 21.03
N ASN A 257 6.46 -6.57 19.92
CA ASN A 257 5.03 -6.82 19.89
C ASN A 257 4.74 -8.31 20.13
N LYS A 258 3.64 -8.63 20.82
CA LYS A 258 3.28 -10.02 21.17
C LYS A 258 2.83 -10.85 19.97
N GLU A 259 2.29 -10.20 18.96
CA GLU A 259 1.80 -10.84 17.73
C GLU A 259 2.94 -11.15 16.75
N ILE A 260 4.13 -10.59 17.01
CA ILE A 260 5.29 -10.67 16.11
C ILE A 260 6.43 -11.43 16.78
N LYS A 261 6.91 -12.50 16.14
CA LYS A 261 8.13 -13.21 16.54
C LYS A 261 9.35 -12.42 16.05
N SER A 262 9.66 -11.34 16.76
CA SER A 262 10.80 -10.48 16.46
C SER A 262 12.09 -11.09 16.99
N ILE A 263 13.15 -11.04 16.18
CA ILE A 263 14.45 -11.65 16.50
C ILE A 263 15.47 -10.54 16.76
N PRO A 264 16.17 -10.50 17.91
CA PRO A 264 17.24 -9.53 18.13
C PRO A 264 18.39 -9.67 17.13
N GLU A 265 19.01 -8.57 16.73
CA GLU A 265 20.16 -8.57 15.79
C GLU A 265 21.34 -9.42 16.29
N GLU A 266 21.46 -9.54 17.61
CA GLU A 266 22.48 -10.32 18.31
C GLU A 266 22.26 -11.84 18.24
N ALA A 267 21.03 -12.27 17.98
CA ALA A 267 20.63 -13.67 17.94
C ALA A 267 20.73 -14.27 16.52
N ILE A 268 20.80 -13.44 15.48
CA ILE A 268 20.80 -13.84 14.07
C ILE A 268 22.22 -14.23 13.61
N SER A 269 22.30 -15.29 12.80
CA SER A 269 23.50 -15.74 12.11
C SER A 269 23.21 -16.06 10.66
N TYR A 270 24.03 -15.52 9.77
CA TYR A 270 24.05 -15.83 8.34
C TYR A 270 25.17 -16.80 7.98
N GLU A 271 25.81 -17.43 8.98
CA GLU A 271 26.86 -18.42 8.77
C GLU A 271 26.24 -19.79 8.43
N ILE A 272 25.67 -19.87 7.25
CA ILE A 272 25.01 -21.06 6.72
C ILE A 272 25.18 -21.05 5.21
N SER A 273 25.49 -22.22 4.64
CA SER A 273 25.70 -22.36 3.19
C SER A 273 24.66 -23.28 2.57
N MET A 274 24.41 -23.05 1.29
CA MET A 274 23.47 -23.80 0.48
C MET A 274 24.17 -24.27 -0.78
N ASP A 275 24.13 -25.57 -1.04
CA ASP A 275 24.62 -26.21 -2.25
C ASP A 275 23.53 -27.09 -2.83
N TYR A 276 23.68 -27.56 -4.07
CA TYR A 276 22.71 -28.46 -4.67
C TYR A 276 23.35 -29.49 -5.62
N GLU A 277 22.63 -30.59 -5.84
CA GLU A 277 22.93 -31.60 -6.86
C GLU A 277 21.67 -31.95 -7.65
N GLU A 278 21.82 -32.16 -8.96
CA GLU A 278 20.74 -32.60 -9.84
C GLU A 278 20.95 -34.07 -10.20
N ILE A 279 19.96 -34.91 -9.90
CA ILE A 279 20.01 -36.36 -10.16
C ILE A 279 18.68 -36.78 -10.77
N ASN A 280 18.69 -37.30 -12.00
CA ASN A 280 17.52 -37.84 -12.70
C ASN A 280 16.29 -36.90 -12.72
N GLY A 281 16.51 -35.58 -12.90
CA GLY A 281 15.43 -34.58 -12.93
C GLY A 281 14.89 -34.19 -11.55
N GLN A 282 15.57 -34.58 -10.47
CA GLN A 282 15.29 -34.16 -9.10
C GLN A 282 16.42 -33.27 -8.61
N LEU A 283 16.05 -32.19 -7.91
CA LEU A 283 16.98 -31.30 -7.24
C LEU A 283 17.12 -31.74 -5.78
N TYR A 284 18.36 -31.95 -5.34
CA TYR A 284 18.69 -32.19 -3.96
C TYR A 284 19.37 -30.95 -3.40
N LEU A 285 18.68 -30.24 -2.52
CA LEU A 285 19.18 -29.05 -1.88
C LEU A 285 19.88 -29.42 -0.57
N HIS A 286 21.11 -28.96 -0.36
CA HIS A 286 21.88 -29.21 0.84
C HIS A 286 22.10 -27.93 1.64
N ILE A 287 21.45 -27.85 2.79
CA ILE A 287 21.63 -26.76 3.75
C ILE A 287 22.68 -27.18 4.78
N LYS A 288 23.75 -26.40 4.92
CA LYS A 288 24.90 -26.68 5.79
C LYS A 288 25.07 -25.56 6.81
N PRO A 289 24.51 -25.70 8.02
CA PRO A 289 24.69 -24.71 9.08
C PRO A 289 26.12 -24.72 9.65
N ASN A 290 26.62 -23.57 10.11
CA ASN A 290 27.88 -23.51 10.84
C ASN A 290 27.78 -24.26 12.18
N GLN A 291 28.56 -25.34 12.30
CA GLN A 291 28.56 -26.20 13.47
C GLN A 291 29.16 -25.54 14.72
N ASP A 292 30.14 -24.65 14.59
CA ASP A 292 30.71 -23.94 15.73
C ASP A 292 29.68 -23.00 16.35
N TRP A 293 28.89 -22.31 15.52
CA TRP A 293 27.81 -21.44 15.97
C TRP A 293 26.69 -22.25 16.66
N LEU A 294 26.25 -23.36 16.05
CA LEU A 294 25.24 -24.25 16.63
C LEU A 294 25.68 -24.87 17.95
N ASN A 295 26.96 -25.24 18.08
CA ASN A 295 27.48 -25.91 19.26
C ASN A 295 27.95 -24.95 20.37
N ASP A 296 27.96 -23.63 20.13
CA ASP A 296 28.33 -22.62 21.14
C ASP A 296 27.46 -22.79 22.40
N LYS A 297 28.11 -22.83 23.56
CA LYS A 297 27.45 -22.99 24.87
C LYS A 297 26.54 -21.82 25.23
N LYS A 298 26.63 -20.71 24.51
CA LYS A 298 25.79 -19.52 24.68
C LYS A 298 24.42 -19.62 24.00
N ARG A 299 24.21 -20.59 23.11
CA ARG A 299 22.95 -20.73 22.39
C ARG A 299 21.78 -20.91 23.35
N ILE A 300 20.71 -20.15 23.14
CA ILE A 300 19.48 -20.23 23.92
C ILE A 300 18.38 -20.87 23.08
N TYR A 301 17.72 -21.90 23.61
CA TYR A 301 16.67 -22.62 22.89
C TYR A 301 15.28 -22.02 23.19
N PRO A 302 14.31 -22.10 22.25
CA PRO A 302 14.41 -22.78 20.96
C PRO A 302 15.35 -22.10 19.96
N LEU A 303 16.04 -22.91 19.14
CA LEU A 303 16.93 -22.48 18.07
C LEU A 303 16.30 -22.86 16.72
N THR A 304 16.36 -21.96 15.74
CA THR A 304 15.69 -22.14 14.45
C THR A 304 16.66 -22.06 13.28
N ILE A 305 16.46 -22.91 12.28
CA ILE A 305 17.08 -22.85 10.95
C ILE A 305 15.95 -22.71 9.93
N ASP A 306 16.04 -21.72 9.05
CA ASP A 306 14.89 -21.22 8.29
C ASP A 306 15.18 -21.15 6.78
N PRO A 307 14.86 -22.20 6.01
CA PRO A 307 14.80 -22.12 4.55
C PRO A 307 13.47 -21.55 4.06
N THR A 308 13.51 -20.85 2.93
CA THR A 308 12.32 -20.26 2.31
C THR A 308 12.32 -20.51 0.80
N ILE A 309 11.17 -20.91 0.26
CA ILE A 309 10.92 -20.98 -1.18
C ILE A 309 9.98 -19.84 -1.55
N VAL A 310 10.39 -19.02 -2.50
CA VAL A 310 9.64 -17.84 -2.96
C VAL A 310 9.22 -18.04 -4.41
N ARG A 311 7.96 -17.72 -4.69
CA ARG A 311 7.40 -17.64 -6.03
C ARG A 311 7.65 -16.25 -6.60
N ILE A 312 8.18 -16.19 -7.81
CA ILE A 312 8.43 -14.95 -8.52
C ILE A 312 7.16 -14.53 -9.24
N ASN A 313 6.61 -13.38 -8.85
CA ASN A 313 5.55 -12.71 -9.59
C ASN A 313 6.11 -11.87 -10.73
N SER A 314 5.47 -11.92 -11.90
CA SER A 314 5.92 -11.20 -13.11
C SER A 314 5.84 -9.67 -13.02
N SER A 315 5.21 -9.12 -11.98
CA SER A 315 5.00 -7.68 -11.75
C SER A 315 6.06 -7.07 -10.83
N GLN A 316 7.33 -7.45 -10.98
CA GLN A 316 8.41 -6.90 -10.14
C GLN A 316 8.55 -5.39 -10.31
N ASN A 317 8.48 -4.65 -9.20
CA ASN A 317 9.24 -3.44 -8.89
C ASN A 317 9.00 -2.98 -7.44
N VAL A 318 8.87 -3.92 -6.51
CA VAL A 318 8.66 -3.62 -5.10
C VAL A 318 9.56 -4.50 -4.25
N GLU A 319 10.40 -3.87 -3.43
CA GLU A 319 11.58 -4.52 -2.83
C GLU A 319 11.91 -3.85 -1.48
N ASP A 320 12.20 -4.63 -0.44
CA ASP A 320 12.83 -4.16 0.79
C ASP A 320 14.00 -5.04 1.26
N THR A 321 15.02 -4.45 1.89
CA THR A 321 16.17 -5.22 2.38
C THR A 321 16.95 -4.46 3.44
N ASN A 322 17.62 -5.21 4.32
CA ASN A 322 18.57 -4.65 5.27
C ASN A 322 20.00 -4.69 4.75
N ILE A 323 20.76 -3.65 5.05
CA ILE A 323 22.20 -3.60 4.88
C ILE A 323 22.90 -3.37 6.21
N ARG A 324 23.94 -4.17 6.50
CA ARG A 324 24.57 -4.27 7.81
C ARG A 324 26.08 -4.10 7.75
N SER A 325 26.65 -3.19 8.54
CA SER A 325 28.09 -2.96 8.53
C SER A 325 28.90 -4.16 9.03
N ASN A 326 28.34 -4.97 9.93
CA ASN A 326 29.00 -6.16 10.46
C ASN A 326 28.90 -7.38 9.53
N PHE A 327 27.99 -7.33 8.55
CA PHE A 327 27.82 -8.36 7.51
C PHE A 327 27.91 -7.74 6.12
N PRO A 328 29.08 -7.23 5.71
CA PRO A 328 29.15 -6.22 4.67
C PRO A 328 28.82 -6.73 3.25
N THR A 329 28.81 -8.05 3.07
CA THR A 329 28.49 -8.73 1.80
C THR A 329 27.24 -9.62 1.89
N GLN A 330 26.52 -9.56 3.02
CA GLN A 330 25.27 -10.27 3.22
C GLN A 330 24.10 -9.36 2.84
N THR A 331 23.17 -9.88 2.04
CA THR A 331 21.86 -9.26 1.81
C THR A 331 20.91 -9.61 2.95
N GLY A 332 19.94 -8.73 3.22
CA GLY A 332 18.82 -8.98 4.13
C GLY A 332 17.47 -9.08 3.41
N GLY A 333 17.44 -9.44 2.11
CA GLY A 333 16.19 -9.51 1.33
C GLY A 333 15.22 -10.62 1.78
N ASN A 334 15.71 -11.57 2.59
CA ASN A 334 14.89 -12.61 3.21
C ASN A 334 14.57 -12.33 4.70
N ASP A 335 14.98 -11.17 5.22
CA ASP A 335 14.75 -10.82 6.61
C ASP A 335 13.27 -10.53 6.83
N THR A 336 12.66 -11.13 7.84
CA THR A 336 11.25 -10.88 8.19
C THR A 336 11.03 -9.53 8.88
N GLU A 337 12.07 -8.72 9.06
CA GLU A 337 12.01 -7.43 9.73
C GLU A 337 13.04 -6.46 9.15
N LEU A 338 12.66 -5.19 9.01
CA LEU A 338 13.52 -4.07 8.62
C LEU A 338 14.14 -3.39 9.85
N GLY A 339 15.47 -3.26 9.89
CA GLY A 339 16.22 -2.68 11.00
C GLY A 339 16.82 -1.31 10.71
N VAL A 340 16.75 -0.40 11.68
CA VAL A 340 17.41 0.91 11.60
C VAL A 340 18.10 1.25 12.93
N GLY A 341 19.38 1.61 12.86
CA GLY A 341 20.13 2.13 14.01
C GLY A 341 21.50 1.47 14.17
N LEU A 342 21.89 1.24 15.42
CA LEU A 342 23.17 0.66 15.77
C LEU A 342 22.98 -0.41 16.84
N TYR A 343 23.58 -1.57 16.60
CA TYR A 343 23.96 -2.50 17.64
C TYR A 343 25.48 -2.48 17.84
N LYS A 344 25.92 -2.38 19.09
CA LYS A 344 27.34 -2.36 19.46
C LYS A 344 27.56 -3.08 20.78
N ASP A 345 28.56 -3.96 20.81
CA ASP A 345 29.09 -4.56 22.02
C ASP A 345 30.62 -4.37 22.09
N THR A 346 31.31 -5.15 22.92
CA THR A 346 32.77 -5.09 23.06
C THR A 346 33.55 -5.70 21.89
N LYS A 347 32.89 -6.45 21.00
CA LYS A 347 33.49 -7.22 19.91
C LYS A 347 33.08 -6.76 18.52
N GLN A 348 31.87 -6.19 18.39
CA GLN A 348 31.26 -5.88 17.10
C GLN A 348 30.53 -4.54 17.13
N THR A 349 30.47 -3.92 15.96
CA THR A 349 29.72 -2.69 15.68
C THR A 349 28.93 -2.92 14.40
N ASN A 350 27.61 -2.94 14.51
CA ASN A 350 26.67 -3.23 13.44
C ASN A 350 25.71 -2.05 13.24
N VAL A 351 26.03 -1.19 12.27
CA VAL A 351 25.10 -0.18 11.76
C VAL A 351 24.13 -0.87 10.81
N ILE A 352 22.83 -0.63 11.01
CA ILE A 352 21.75 -1.27 10.26
C ILE A 352 20.94 -0.16 9.58
N ARG A 353 20.69 -0.33 8.29
CA ARG A 353 19.84 0.54 7.47
C ARG A 353 18.92 -0.34 6.62
N SER A 354 17.76 0.19 6.28
CA SER A 354 16.79 -0.50 5.43
C SER A 354 16.61 0.26 4.12
N LEU A 355 16.53 -0.47 3.01
CA LEU A 355 16.19 0.05 1.69
C LEU A 355 14.75 -0.37 1.39
N LEU A 356 13.95 0.54 0.82
CA LEU A 356 12.57 0.25 0.42
C LEU A 356 12.27 0.89 -0.94
N LYS A 357 11.54 0.21 -1.81
CA LYS A 357 11.14 0.72 -3.12
C LYS A 357 9.70 0.27 -3.39
N PHE A 358 8.86 1.21 -3.83
CA PHE A 358 7.44 0.99 -4.14
C PHE A 358 7.13 1.18 -5.62
N ASN A 359 6.26 0.33 -6.19
CA ASN A 359 5.78 0.47 -7.55
C ASN A 359 4.58 1.44 -7.60
N VAL A 360 4.82 2.67 -8.07
CA VAL A 360 3.78 3.70 -8.15
C VAL A 360 2.98 3.69 -9.47
N SER A 361 3.06 2.61 -10.26
CA SER A 361 2.40 2.54 -11.58
C SER A 361 0.88 2.44 -11.52
N SER A 362 0.30 2.09 -10.36
CA SER A 362 -1.14 2.15 -10.14
C SER A 362 -1.68 3.58 -10.12
N ILE A 363 -0.81 4.57 -9.89
CA ILE A 363 -1.19 5.98 -9.94
C ILE A 363 -1.29 6.42 -11.42
N PRO A 364 -2.45 6.93 -11.87
CA PRO A 364 -2.60 7.37 -13.25
C PRO A 364 -1.58 8.44 -13.64
N LYS A 365 -1.06 8.36 -14.87
CA LYS A 365 -0.16 9.38 -15.41
C LYS A 365 -0.87 10.74 -15.43
N ASN A 366 -0.13 11.80 -15.10
CA ASN A 366 -0.59 13.18 -14.94
C ASN A 366 -1.39 13.49 -13.67
N SER A 367 -1.62 12.51 -12.77
CA SER A 367 -2.26 12.79 -11.49
C SER A 367 -1.52 13.88 -10.70
N GLU A 368 -2.28 14.70 -10.01
CA GLU A 368 -1.74 15.69 -9.09
C GLU A 368 -1.56 15.04 -7.71
N ILE A 369 -0.31 14.79 -7.32
CA ILE A 369 -0.01 14.20 -6.02
C ILE A 369 -0.15 15.25 -4.93
N MET A 370 -1.06 14.99 -3.98
CA MET A 370 -1.39 15.87 -2.86
C MET A 370 -0.62 15.51 -1.60
N LYS A 371 -0.43 14.21 -1.33
CA LYS A 371 0.25 13.70 -0.13
C LYS A 371 0.84 12.31 -0.40
N ALA A 372 1.94 11.98 0.27
CA ALA A 372 2.45 10.62 0.30
C ALA A 372 3.08 10.27 1.64
N ASP A 373 2.64 9.16 2.25
CA ASP A 373 3.18 8.69 3.53
C ASP A 373 3.74 7.27 3.38
N LEU A 374 5.00 7.08 3.76
CA LEU A 374 5.55 5.75 4.02
C LEU A 374 5.13 5.31 5.43
N ASN A 375 4.40 4.21 5.53
CA ASN A 375 3.88 3.65 6.77
C ASN A 375 4.60 2.34 7.07
N LEU A 376 5.22 2.25 8.25
CA LEU A 376 5.85 1.03 8.76
C LEU A 376 5.31 0.68 10.14
N TRP A 377 5.18 -0.62 10.43
CA TRP A 377 4.69 -1.11 11.72
C TRP A 377 5.84 -1.61 12.55
N MET A 378 5.95 -1.14 13.79
CA MET A 378 7.11 -1.44 14.62
C MET A 378 6.97 -2.82 15.26
N SER A 379 7.88 -3.72 14.93
CA SER A 379 7.92 -5.08 15.50
C SER A 379 8.62 -5.10 16.85
N ALA A 380 9.76 -4.40 16.98
CA ALA A 380 10.53 -4.36 18.22
C ALA A 380 11.45 -3.14 18.35
N VAL A 381 11.92 -2.94 19.58
CA VAL A 381 13.00 -2.01 19.92
C VAL A 381 14.05 -2.74 20.75
N SER A 382 15.33 -2.48 20.49
CA SER A 382 16.39 -3.07 21.32
C SER A 382 16.47 -2.44 22.70
N ASN A 383 16.03 -1.20 22.83
CA ASN A 383 15.77 -0.48 24.07
C ASN A 383 14.92 0.77 23.77
N ASP A 384 14.46 1.43 24.83
CA ASP A 384 13.60 2.62 24.80
C ASP A 384 14.32 3.92 24.37
N THR A 385 15.63 3.89 24.11
CA THR A 385 16.38 5.09 23.74
C THR A 385 15.84 5.67 22.43
N PRO A 386 15.45 6.96 22.38
CA PRO A 386 14.96 7.58 21.17
C PRO A 386 16.09 7.88 20.18
N ILE A 387 15.82 7.58 18.90
CA ILE A 387 16.63 7.97 17.75
C ILE A 387 15.77 8.62 16.68
N ASN A 388 16.35 9.57 15.96
CA ASN A 388 15.73 10.11 14.76
C ASN A 388 16.05 9.20 13.58
N ILE A 389 15.02 8.64 12.96
CA ILE A 389 15.11 7.86 11.73
C ILE A 389 14.68 8.75 10.58
N SER A 390 15.59 8.98 9.63
CA SER A 390 15.34 9.77 8.43
C SER A 390 15.29 8.93 7.18
N ALA A 391 14.41 9.34 6.27
CA ALA A 391 14.31 8.87 4.89
C ALA A 391 15.16 9.74 3.97
N TYR A 392 15.92 9.08 3.08
CA TYR A 392 16.69 9.72 2.02
C TYR A 392 16.43 9.04 0.68
N GLN A 393 16.52 9.79 -0.42
CA GLN A 393 16.39 9.22 -1.76
C GLN A 393 17.66 8.46 -2.13
N LEU A 394 17.53 7.21 -2.58
CA LEU A 394 18.65 6.44 -3.13
C LEU A 394 19.06 7.01 -4.51
N SER A 395 20.36 7.13 -4.72
CA SER A 395 20.93 7.70 -5.95
C SER A 395 21.14 6.64 -7.04
N ASN A 396 21.30 5.37 -6.65
CA ASN A 396 21.57 4.25 -7.54
C ASN A 396 20.51 3.16 -7.37
N SER A 397 20.19 2.45 -8.45
CA SER A 397 19.37 1.25 -8.39
C SER A 397 20.08 0.13 -7.63
N TRP A 398 19.30 -0.74 -7.00
CA TRP A 398 19.72 -1.93 -6.27
C TRP A 398 18.76 -3.06 -6.60
N ASP A 399 19.16 -4.29 -6.25
CA ASP A 399 18.30 -5.47 -6.31
C ASP A 399 18.21 -6.09 -4.91
N GLU A 400 17.01 -6.34 -4.43
CA GLU A 400 16.67 -6.86 -3.10
C GLU A 400 17.62 -7.94 -2.55
N ASN A 401 17.76 -9.04 -3.28
CA ASN A 401 18.55 -10.20 -2.85
C ASN A 401 20.03 -10.08 -3.21
N GLN A 402 20.49 -8.91 -3.64
CA GLN A 402 21.90 -8.65 -3.98
C GLN A 402 22.49 -7.46 -3.22
N ALA A 403 21.66 -6.52 -2.79
CA ALA A 403 22.10 -5.35 -2.06
C ALA A 403 22.67 -5.75 -0.69
N SER A 404 23.81 -5.17 -0.33
CA SER A 404 24.50 -5.35 0.94
C SER A 404 25.12 -4.02 1.37
N TRP A 405 25.83 -4.00 2.49
CA TRP A 405 26.56 -2.80 2.92
C TRP A 405 27.60 -2.31 1.90
N ASN A 406 28.22 -3.23 1.15
CA ASN A 406 29.26 -2.92 0.16
C ASN A 406 28.71 -2.76 -1.26
N TYR A 407 27.66 -3.50 -1.63
CA TYR A 407 27.21 -3.63 -3.02
C TYR A 407 25.75 -3.24 -3.18
N SER A 408 25.39 -2.58 -4.28
CA SER A 408 23.99 -2.37 -4.66
C SER A 408 23.43 -3.55 -5.43
N LYS A 409 24.29 -4.21 -6.21
CA LYS A 409 24.01 -5.40 -7.02
C LYS A 409 25.27 -6.25 -7.10
N THR A 410 25.12 -7.55 -7.28
CA THR A 410 26.21 -8.51 -7.47
C THR A 410 26.26 -9.06 -8.90
N SER A 411 25.22 -8.84 -9.70
CA SER A 411 25.15 -9.24 -11.11
C SER A 411 24.54 -8.14 -12.02
N PRO A 412 25.37 -7.32 -12.71
CA PRO A 412 26.83 -7.24 -12.57
C PRO A 412 27.24 -6.63 -11.23
N LEU A 413 28.42 -7.02 -10.74
CA LEU A 413 28.93 -6.53 -9.45
C LEU A 413 29.09 -5.01 -9.46
N THR A 414 28.29 -4.34 -8.63
CA THR A 414 28.21 -2.89 -8.53
C THR A 414 28.32 -2.49 -7.06
N SER A 415 29.41 -1.79 -6.72
CA SER A 415 29.63 -1.28 -5.36
C SER A 415 28.91 0.03 -5.13
N TRP A 416 28.53 0.30 -3.88
CA TRP A 416 28.23 1.67 -3.47
C TRP A 416 29.48 2.53 -3.53
N SER A 417 29.32 3.81 -3.89
CA SER A 417 30.39 4.81 -3.86
C SER A 417 30.83 5.06 -2.42
N VAL A 418 29.87 5.11 -1.50
CA VAL A 418 30.09 5.12 -0.06
C VAL A 418 29.39 3.89 0.55
N LYS A 419 30.12 3.11 1.35
CA LYS A 419 29.55 1.93 2.02
C LYS A 419 28.31 2.31 2.84
N GLY A 420 27.30 1.46 2.79
CA GLY A 420 26.01 1.67 3.46
C GLY A 420 24.94 2.35 2.60
N GLY A 421 25.06 2.32 1.28
CA GLY A 421 24.06 2.84 0.34
C GLY A 421 24.37 4.27 -0.13
N ASP A 422 24.29 4.51 -1.44
CA ASP A 422 24.44 5.84 -2.03
C ASP A 422 23.09 6.57 -2.03
N TYR A 423 23.00 7.72 -1.36
CA TYR A 423 21.78 8.52 -1.24
C TYR A 423 22.06 10.02 -1.34
N THR A 424 21.00 10.81 -1.57
CA THR A 424 21.09 12.27 -1.60
C THR A 424 21.14 12.85 -0.19
N SER A 425 21.92 13.90 0.05
CA SER A 425 22.07 14.48 1.40
C SER A 425 20.81 15.18 1.93
N THR A 426 19.86 15.52 1.06
CA THR A 426 18.57 16.12 1.44
C THR A 426 17.71 15.10 2.17
N VAL A 427 17.37 15.40 3.42
CA VAL A 427 16.40 14.62 4.19
C VAL A 427 15.02 14.76 3.54
N LEU A 428 14.40 13.64 3.19
CA LEU A 428 13.03 13.62 2.68
C LEU A 428 12.03 13.81 3.83
N SER A 429 12.25 13.07 4.92
CA SER A 429 11.42 13.06 6.11
C SER A 429 12.21 12.53 7.30
N SER A 430 11.87 12.92 8.52
CA SER A 430 12.54 12.47 9.75
C SER A 430 11.54 12.34 10.89
N MET A 431 11.70 11.30 11.71
CA MET A 431 10.84 11.05 12.86
C MET A 431 11.64 10.51 14.04
N GLU A 432 11.28 10.94 15.25
CA GLU A 432 11.84 10.39 16.49
C GLU A 432 11.11 9.10 16.86
N VAL A 433 11.85 7.99 16.93
CA VAL A 433 11.33 6.67 17.29
C VAL A 433 11.95 6.23 18.62
N GLY A 434 11.10 6.08 19.63
CA GLY A 434 11.46 5.75 21.01
C GLY A 434 11.01 4.34 21.43
N ASN A 435 9.97 4.30 22.28
CA ASN A 435 9.45 3.07 22.91
C ASN A 435 8.66 2.20 21.93
N GLN A 436 8.50 0.92 22.27
CA GLN A 436 7.58 -0.01 21.61
C GLN A 436 6.14 0.53 21.62
N ILE A 437 5.44 0.43 20.49
CA ILE A 437 4.03 0.86 20.32
C ILE A 437 3.16 -0.26 19.74
N ASP A 438 1.86 -0.18 20.00
CA ASP A 438 0.87 -1.15 19.53
C ASP A 438 0.75 -1.18 17.98
N LEU A 439 0.47 -2.36 17.39
CA LEU A 439 0.35 -2.54 15.93
C LEU A 439 -0.86 -1.82 15.33
N ALA A 440 -1.81 -1.35 16.15
CA ALA A 440 -2.84 -0.44 15.71
C ALA A 440 -2.29 0.88 15.14
N TYR A 441 -1.02 1.21 15.42
CA TYR A 441 -0.37 2.44 14.99
C TYR A 441 0.84 2.16 14.10
N SER A 442 0.86 2.79 12.91
CA SER A 442 2.04 2.86 12.06
C SER A 442 2.91 4.08 12.40
N GLN A 443 4.20 3.92 12.16
CA GLN A 443 5.17 5.01 12.11
C GLN A 443 5.17 5.57 10.67
N LYS A 444 5.07 6.91 10.55
CA LYS A 444 4.86 7.58 9.26
C LYS A 444 6.00 8.53 8.89
N TRP A 445 6.45 8.44 7.64
CA TRP A 445 7.35 9.42 7.01
C TRP A 445 6.63 10.10 5.86
N ASP A 446 6.43 11.42 5.96
CA ASP A 446 5.88 12.26 4.90
C ASP A 446 6.88 12.39 3.74
N ILE A 447 6.64 11.68 2.64
CA ILE A 447 7.53 11.64 1.48
C ILE A 447 7.16 12.81 0.55
N PRO A 448 8.13 13.65 0.14
CA PRO A 448 7.84 14.82 -0.69
C PRO A 448 7.07 14.48 -1.98
N VAL A 449 5.94 15.16 -2.19
CA VAL A 449 5.08 14.96 -3.37
C VAL A 449 5.83 15.15 -4.70
N GLY A 450 6.85 16.01 -4.73
CA GLY A 450 7.72 16.22 -5.90
C GLY A 450 8.52 14.97 -6.27
N LEU A 451 8.92 14.16 -5.28
CA LEU A 451 9.62 12.89 -5.51
C LEU A 451 8.66 11.84 -6.09
N ILE A 452 7.44 11.74 -5.56
CA ILE A 452 6.41 10.83 -6.08
C ILE A 452 6.01 11.22 -7.51
N ASN A 453 5.80 12.52 -7.77
CA ASN A 453 5.56 13.04 -9.12
C ASN A 453 6.67 12.63 -10.10
N LYS A 454 7.94 12.70 -9.66
CA LYS A 454 9.08 12.26 -10.47
C LYS A 454 9.01 10.76 -10.79
N TRP A 455 8.63 9.92 -9.82
CA TRP A 455 8.48 8.47 -10.04
C TRP A 455 7.29 8.13 -10.95
N VAL A 456 6.15 8.80 -10.81
CA VAL A 456 4.97 8.59 -11.67
C VAL A 456 5.24 9.02 -13.11
N THR A 457 5.91 10.17 -13.29
CA THR A 457 6.22 10.72 -14.63
C THR A 457 7.42 10.03 -15.30
N ASN A 458 8.44 9.66 -14.53
CA ASN A 458 9.61 8.94 -15.00
C ASN A 458 9.96 7.76 -14.07
N PRO A 459 9.29 6.61 -14.24
CA PRO A 459 9.48 5.42 -13.41
C PRO A 459 10.94 4.95 -13.30
N SER A 460 11.76 5.19 -14.33
CA SER A 460 13.17 4.80 -14.33
C SER A 460 14.03 5.53 -13.28
N THR A 461 13.50 6.61 -12.69
CA THR A 461 14.18 7.38 -11.63
C THR A 461 13.83 6.91 -10.22
N ASN A 462 12.96 5.91 -10.10
CA ASN A 462 12.57 5.34 -8.81
C ASN A 462 13.60 4.29 -8.35
N ASN A 463 14.62 4.77 -7.63
CA ASN A 463 15.60 3.93 -6.96
C ASN A 463 15.20 3.59 -5.50
N GLY A 464 14.01 4.03 -5.05
CA GLY A 464 13.56 3.84 -3.67
C GLY A 464 14.17 4.82 -2.66
N ILE A 465 14.03 4.44 -1.39
CA ILE A 465 14.36 5.22 -0.20
C ILE A 465 15.29 4.37 0.68
N ILE A 466 16.22 5.03 1.38
CA ILE A 466 16.96 4.45 2.50
C ILE A 466 16.51 5.07 3.81
N LEU A 467 16.23 4.21 4.80
CA LEU A 467 16.00 4.60 6.19
C LEU A 467 17.29 4.41 7.00
N LYS A 468 17.72 5.47 7.68
CA LYS A 468 18.86 5.41 8.59
C LYS A 468 18.65 6.28 9.82
N SER A 469 19.36 5.95 10.90
CA SER A 469 19.44 6.84 12.07
C SER A 469 20.27 8.09 11.71
N ASN A 470 19.84 9.26 12.18
CA ASN A 470 20.63 10.51 12.05
C ASN A 470 21.92 10.43 12.89
N SER A 471 21.92 9.59 13.91
CA SER A 471 23.07 9.34 14.79
C SER A 471 23.31 7.84 14.91
N GLU A 472 24.27 7.34 14.14
CA GLU A 472 24.70 5.92 14.14
C GLU A 472 25.79 5.67 15.19
N SER A 473 25.78 6.44 16.28
CA SER A 473 26.68 6.28 17.43
C SER A 473 25.95 5.90 18.73
N LYS A 474 24.63 6.10 18.79
CA LYS A 474 23.79 5.68 19.91
C LYS A 474 23.50 4.18 19.80
N ASN A 475 23.83 3.41 20.82
CA ASN A 475 23.64 1.96 20.82
C ASN A 475 22.16 1.56 21.03
N THR A 476 21.37 1.69 19.98
CA THR A 476 19.96 1.30 19.92
C THR A 476 19.57 1.08 18.47
N TYR A 477 18.67 0.13 18.24
CA TYR A 477 18.09 -0.14 16.94
C TYR A 477 16.58 -0.36 17.08
N LYS A 478 15.86 -0.04 16.02
CA LYS A 478 14.41 -0.22 15.90
C LYS A 478 14.16 -1.20 14.76
N LYS A 479 13.13 -2.04 14.92
CA LYS A 479 12.71 -3.01 13.93
C LYS A 479 11.28 -2.75 13.49
N PHE A 480 11.05 -2.90 12.20
CA PHE A 480 9.75 -2.80 11.55
C PHE A 480 9.45 -4.10 10.82
N ILE A 481 8.18 -4.42 10.62
CA ILE A 481 7.77 -5.58 9.84
C ILE A 481 8.13 -5.32 8.36
N SER A 482 8.76 -6.29 7.69
CA SER A 482 9.10 -6.25 6.25
C SER A 482 8.01 -6.89 5.38
N SER A 483 8.15 -6.86 4.06
CA SER A 483 7.33 -7.65 3.13
C SER A 483 7.40 -9.16 3.38
N GLU A 484 8.50 -9.65 3.93
CA GLU A 484 8.84 -11.08 4.04
C GLU A 484 8.12 -11.74 5.22
N TYR A 485 7.59 -10.95 6.16
CA TYR A 485 6.94 -11.47 7.35
C TYR A 485 5.64 -12.20 6.96
N PRO A 486 5.46 -13.48 7.32
CA PRO A 486 4.33 -14.28 6.87
C PRO A 486 3.06 -13.97 7.70
N ILE A 487 2.50 -12.79 7.51
CA ILE A 487 1.24 -12.35 8.10
C ILE A 487 0.23 -12.02 7.00
N ASP A 488 -1.03 -12.39 7.20
CA ASP A 488 -2.10 -12.31 6.20
C ASP A 488 -2.53 -10.85 5.93
N GLY A 489 -1.75 -10.15 5.09
CA GLY A 489 -2.01 -8.80 4.56
C GLY A 489 -2.07 -7.67 5.60
N GLN A 490 -1.87 -7.98 6.88
CA GLN A 490 -1.92 -7.05 8.00
C GLN A 490 -0.51 -6.60 8.37
N TYR A 491 -0.30 -5.30 8.53
CA TYR A 491 0.95 -4.73 9.06
C TYR A 491 2.21 -4.98 8.20
N GLN A 492 2.16 -4.63 6.92
CA GLN A 492 3.31 -4.66 6.00
C GLN A 492 3.69 -3.26 5.55
N PRO A 493 4.94 -3.01 5.08
CA PRO A 493 5.30 -1.71 4.55
C PRO A 493 4.32 -1.20 3.49
N LEU A 494 3.85 0.04 3.67
CA LEU A 494 2.78 0.61 2.87
C LEU A 494 3.09 2.04 2.46
N LEU A 495 3.07 2.32 1.16
CA LEU A 495 3.11 3.67 0.63
C LEU A 495 1.68 4.13 0.34
N VAL A 496 1.22 5.15 1.06
CA VAL A 496 -0.13 5.71 0.90
C VAL A 496 -0.03 7.02 0.15
N ILE A 497 -0.64 7.12 -1.02
CA ILE A 497 -0.57 8.30 -1.89
C ILE A 497 -1.97 8.85 -2.10
N THR A 498 -2.18 10.11 -1.76
CA THR A 498 -3.42 10.85 -2.07
C THR A 498 -3.18 11.76 -3.27
N TYR A 499 -4.06 11.71 -4.26
CA TYR A 499 -3.93 12.44 -5.52
C TYR A 499 -5.27 12.84 -6.13
N LYS A 500 -5.25 13.82 -7.03
CA LYS A 500 -6.37 14.18 -7.90
C LYS A 500 -6.14 13.70 -9.33
N THR A 501 -7.22 13.58 -10.10
CA THR A 501 -7.12 13.29 -11.54
C THR A 501 -6.33 14.38 -12.25
N GLY A 502 -5.42 13.97 -13.14
CA GLY A 502 -4.67 14.86 -14.02
C GLY A 502 -5.45 15.36 -15.24
N ALA A 503 -6.73 14.99 -15.33
CA ALA A 503 -7.58 15.49 -16.39
C ALA A 503 -7.74 17.00 -16.19
N ARG A 504 -7.43 17.79 -17.22
CA ARG A 504 -7.81 19.21 -17.29
C ARG A 504 -9.34 19.29 -17.26
N LEU A 505 -9.89 19.39 -16.06
CA LEU A 505 -11.31 19.57 -15.79
C LEU A 505 -11.68 21.04 -16.00
N GLY A 506 -12.93 21.29 -16.34
CA GLY A 506 -13.47 22.64 -16.50
C GLY A 506 -13.09 23.34 -17.80
N ILE A 507 -13.29 24.65 -17.82
CA ILE A 507 -13.17 25.53 -18.99
C ILE A 507 -12.20 26.66 -18.67
N GLU A 508 -11.24 26.88 -19.55
CA GLU A 508 -10.21 27.91 -19.39
C GLU A 508 -9.93 28.57 -20.71
N ASP A 509 -9.81 29.90 -20.72
CA ASP A 509 -9.61 30.69 -21.95
C ASP A 509 -8.27 30.39 -22.65
N TYR A 510 -7.29 29.88 -21.91
CA TYR A 510 -5.99 29.46 -22.41
C TYR A 510 -5.91 27.98 -22.83
N TRP A 511 -7.01 27.21 -22.76
CA TRP A 511 -7.09 25.85 -23.31
C TRP A 511 -7.86 25.84 -24.63
N GLU A 512 -7.44 24.95 -25.54
CA GLU A 512 -8.15 24.77 -26.81
C GLU A 512 -9.23 23.71 -26.69
N TYR A 513 -10.40 24.03 -27.23
CA TYR A 513 -11.57 23.16 -27.25
C TYR A 513 -12.19 23.11 -28.65
N ASP A 514 -12.73 21.94 -29.00
CA ASP A 514 -13.82 21.89 -29.97
C ASP A 514 -15.15 22.06 -29.22
N SER A 515 -16.08 22.83 -29.78
CA SER A 515 -17.34 23.14 -29.09
C SER A 515 -18.55 22.82 -29.96
N HIS A 516 -19.59 22.29 -29.32
CA HIS A 516 -20.84 21.93 -29.96
C HIS A 516 -22.02 22.43 -29.12
N PRO A 517 -22.92 23.26 -29.68
CA PRO A 517 -24.09 23.72 -28.96
C PRO A 517 -25.04 22.56 -28.68
N LEU A 518 -25.64 22.54 -27.49
CA LEU A 518 -26.71 21.64 -27.08
C LEU A 518 -28.00 22.44 -26.82
N VAL A 519 -29.09 21.74 -26.56
CA VAL A 519 -30.31 22.39 -26.08
C VAL A 519 -30.09 22.87 -24.66
N GLY A 520 -29.96 24.19 -24.47
CA GLY A 520 -29.83 24.82 -23.15
C GLY A 520 -28.41 24.81 -22.56
N GLY A 521 -27.40 24.37 -23.31
CA GLY A 521 -26.03 24.31 -22.85
C GLY A 521 -25.03 24.16 -23.99
N THR A 522 -23.75 24.02 -23.66
CA THR A 522 -22.68 23.82 -24.65
C THR A 522 -21.78 22.68 -24.20
N SER A 523 -21.44 21.79 -25.14
CA SER A 523 -20.43 20.76 -24.97
C SER A 523 -19.09 21.27 -25.49
N TYR A 524 -18.05 21.18 -24.70
CA TYR A 524 -16.66 21.49 -25.03
C TYR A 524 -15.84 20.21 -24.92
N THR A 525 -15.00 19.91 -25.90
CA THR A 525 -14.04 18.80 -25.81
C THR A 525 -12.65 19.39 -25.77
N ASN A 526 -11.96 19.24 -24.63
CA ASN A 526 -10.59 19.70 -24.49
C ASN A 526 -9.70 18.93 -25.48
N LEU A 527 -9.06 19.63 -26.42
CA LEU A 527 -8.32 18.99 -27.52
C LEU A 527 -7.05 18.27 -27.06
N THR A 528 -6.53 18.61 -25.88
CA THR A 528 -5.33 17.95 -25.33
C THR A 528 -5.69 16.74 -24.49
N THR A 529 -6.67 16.88 -23.59
CA THR A 529 -6.99 15.82 -22.62
C THR A 529 -8.14 14.94 -23.06
N GLY A 530 -8.94 15.33 -24.05
CA GLY A 530 -10.17 14.64 -24.43
C GLY A 530 -11.22 14.64 -23.31
N ASN A 531 -11.11 15.52 -22.32
CA ASN A 531 -12.20 15.74 -21.37
C ASN A 531 -13.35 16.43 -22.09
N ASN A 532 -14.49 15.76 -22.17
CA ASN A 532 -15.74 16.37 -22.59
C ASN A 532 -16.38 17.08 -21.38
N VAL A 533 -16.59 18.38 -21.54
CA VAL A 533 -17.15 19.30 -20.56
C VAL A 533 -18.49 19.77 -21.07
N ILE A 534 -19.56 19.61 -20.29
CA ILE A 534 -20.90 20.09 -20.70
C ILE A 534 -21.36 21.10 -19.67
N GLN A 535 -21.60 22.34 -20.10
CA GLN A 535 -22.04 23.41 -19.22
C GLN A 535 -23.47 23.84 -19.56
N TYR A 536 -24.31 23.91 -18.52
CA TYR A 536 -25.66 24.45 -18.57
C TYR A 536 -25.75 25.64 -17.62
N GLU A 537 -26.30 26.76 -18.09
CA GLU A 537 -26.74 27.86 -17.23
C GLU A 537 -28.19 27.56 -16.84
N ASP A 538 -28.43 27.24 -15.57
CA ASP A 538 -29.78 26.88 -15.12
C ASP A 538 -30.60 28.14 -14.77
N PHE A 539 -29.97 29.14 -14.13
CA PHE A 539 -30.62 30.39 -13.75
C PHE A 539 -29.61 31.49 -13.40
N THR A 540 -30.08 32.73 -13.42
CA THR A 540 -29.36 33.91 -12.95
C THR A 540 -30.01 34.48 -11.69
N LEU A 541 -29.22 34.70 -10.64
CA LEU A 541 -29.61 35.41 -9.43
C LEU A 541 -29.13 36.87 -9.51
N PRO A 542 -30.03 37.85 -9.74
CA PRO A 542 -29.64 39.25 -9.79
C PRO A 542 -29.26 39.78 -8.40
N SER A 543 -28.27 40.68 -8.38
CA SER A 543 -27.85 41.42 -7.18
C SER A 543 -27.67 42.91 -7.47
N ARG A 544 -27.30 43.68 -6.44
CA ARG A 544 -26.99 45.12 -6.59
C ARG A 544 -25.78 45.33 -7.48
N GLY A 545 -25.76 46.46 -8.19
CA GLY A 545 -24.57 46.91 -8.91
C GLY A 545 -24.14 46.06 -10.10
N GLY A 546 -24.97 45.11 -10.56
CA GLY A 546 -24.61 44.16 -11.61
C GLY A 546 -23.79 42.96 -11.12
N PHE A 547 -23.60 42.80 -9.80
CA PHE A 547 -22.90 41.67 -9.18
C PHE A 547 -23.84 40.46 -8.99
N GLY A 548 -24.54 40.08 -10.05
CA GLY A 548 -25.38 38.88 -10.07
C GLY A 548 -24.54 37.60 -10.08
N LEU A 549 -25.21 36.46 -9.90
CA LEU A 549 -24.61 35.13 -9.97
C LEU A 549 -25.32 34.33 -11.06
N ASP A 550 -24.56 33.80 -12.01
CA ASP A 550 -25.04 32.78 -12.94
C ASP A 550 -24.76 31.41 -12.35
N PHE A 551 -25.82 30.62 -12.16
CA PHE A 551 -25.70 29.27 -11.64
C PHE A 551 -25.48 28.31 -12.81
N ASN A 552 -24.23 27.91 -12.96
CA ASN A 552 -23.82 26.97 -13.97
C ASN A 552 -23.65 25.59 -13.33
N ARG A 553 -24.13 24.56 -14.02
CA ARG A 553 -23.72 23.17 -13.77
C ARG A 553 -22.81 22.71 -14.88
N THR A 554 -21.67 22.14 -14.50
CA THR A 554 -20.65 21.68 -15.43
C THR A 554 -20.40 20.21 -15.22
N TYR A 555 -20.67 19.39 -16.24
CA TYR A 555 -20.26 17.99 -16.28
C TYR A 555 -18.86 17.87 -16.86
N ASN A 556 -18.03 17.03 -16.25
CA ASN A 556 -16.68 16.71 -16.69
C ASN A 556 -16.54 15.19 -16.85
N SER A 557 -16.46 14.70 -18.08
CA SER A 557 -16.39 13.26 -18.39
C SER A 557 -15.21 12.50 -17.77
N LYS A 558 -14.14 13.22 -17.41
CA LYS A 558 -12.95 12.67 -16.75
C LYS A 558 -12.89 12.99 -15.25
N SER A 559 -13.87 13.73 -14.74
CA SER A 559 -14.08 13.86 -13.31
C SER A 559 -14.85 12.65 -12.81
N GLN A 560 -14.43 12.18 -11.65
CA GLN A 560 -15.07 11.10 -10.90
C GLN A 560 -15.45 11.58 -9.50
N GLU A 561 -15.38 12.90 -9.29
CA GLU A 561 -15.85 13.51 -8.06
C GLU A 561 -17.38 13.44 -8.04
N ASN A 562 -17.94 13.07 -6.89
CA ASN A 562 -19.38 13.06 -6.71
C ASN A 562 -19.81 14.36 -6.04
N SER A 563 -20.76 15.07 -6.65
CA SER A 563 -21.39 16.23 -6.04
C SER A 563 -22.86 15.97 -5.74
N ILE A 564 -23.57 17.02 -5.27
CA ILE A 564 -25.03 16.98 -5.13
C ILE A 564 -25.76 16.74 -6.46
N PHE A 565 -25.06 16.85 -7.60
CA PHE A 565 -25.59 16.59 -8.94
C PHE A 565 -25.12 15.24 -9.53
N GLY A 566 -24.38 14.44 -8.76
CA GLY A 566 -23.84 13.15 -9.18
C GLY A 566 -22.39 13.21 -9.64
N TYR A 567 -21.88 12.06 -10.09
CA TYR A 567 -20.50 11.89 -10.54
C TYR A 567 -20.17 12.76 -11.75
N GLY A 568 -19.02 13.42 -11.68
CA GLY A 568 -18.47 14.27 -12.73
C GLY A 568 -19.10 15.65 -12.83
N TRP A 569 -20.13 15.96 -12.03
CA TRP A 569 -20.79 17.27 -12.05
C TRP A 569 -20.22 18.21 -11.00
N THR A 570 -19.91 19.43 -11.39
CA THR A 570 -19.63 20.58 -10.51
C THR A 570 -20.68 21.67 -10.76
N ALA A 571 -20.70 22.69 -9.91
CA ALA A 571 -21.60 23.82 -10.07
C ALA A 571 -21.08 25.06 -9.37
N THR A 572 -21.64 26.21 -9.74
CA THR A 572 -21.48 27.45 -8.98
C THR A 572 -21.85 27.24 -7.51
N GLY A 573 -20.96 27.62 -6.59
CA GLY A 573 -21.14 27.41 -5.15
C GLY A 573 -20.59 26.08 -4.63
N LEU A 574 -19.98 25.24 -5.47
CA LEU A 574 -19.26 24.03 -5.04
C LEU A 574 -17.74 24.24 -4.99
N GLU A 575 -17.28 25.48 -5.12
CA GLU A 575 -15.86 25.79 -5.07
C GLU A 575 -15.24 25.48 -3.71
N ASN A 576 -13.97 25.06 -3.70
CA ASN A 576 -13.27 24.69 -2.49
C ASN A 576 -11.76 24.96 -2.57
N LEU A 577 -11.10 24.97 -1.41
CA LEU A 577 -9.65 25.01 -1.28
C LEU A 577 -9.14 23.76 -0.59
N TYR A 578 -8.11 23.14 -1.17
CA TYR A 578 -7.25 22.20 -0.48
C TYR A 578 -6.04 22.93 0.05
N VAL A 579 -5.87 22.91 1.36
CA VAL A 579 -4.82 23.63 2.06
C VAL A 579 -3.72 22.66 2.45
N GLY A 580 -2.56 22.79 1.81
CA GLY A 580 -1.32 22.16 2.24
C GLY A 580 -0.47 23.09 3.11
N SER A 581 0.73 22.64 3.48
CA SER A 581 1.64 23.40 4.36
C SER A 581 2.12 24.71 3.73
N ASN A 582 2.45 24.70 2.43
CA ASN A 582 2.99 25.86 1.68
C ASN A 582 2.27 26.11 0.33
N ASN A 583 1.24 25.33 0.02
CA ASN A 583 0.47 25.42 -1.21
C ASN A 583 -1.03 25.39 -0.92
N ILE A 584 -1.81 25.95 -1.84
CA ILE A 584 -3.27 25.88 -1.82
C ILE A 584 -3.73 25.57 -3.23
N ASP A 585 -4.60 24.56 -3.37
CA ASP A 585 -5.25 24.25 -4.64
C ASP A 585 -6.72 24.68 -4.57
N TYR A 586 -7.09 25.63 -5.41
CA TYR A 586 -8.44 26.18 -5.51
C TYR A 586 -9.17 25.51 -6.67
N THR A 587 -10.23 24.77 -6.37
CA THR A 587 -11.13 24.24 -7.40
C THR A 587 -12.30 25.20 -7.58
N ASP A 588 -12.47 25.71 -8.81
CA ASP A 588 -13.50 26.68 -9.16
C ASP A 588 -14.84 26.03 -9.56
N GLU A 589 -15.81 26.85 -10.00
CA GLU A 589 -17.19 26.44 -10.26
C GLU A 589 -17.34 25.38 -11.36
N ASP A 590 -16.42 25.32 -12.32
CA ASP A 590 -16.48 24.38 -13.45
C ASP A 590 -15.58 23.14 -13.26
N GLY A 591 -14.91 23.08 -12.11
CA GLY A 591 -14.05 21.98 -11.69
C GLY A 591 -12.58 22.21 -12.03
N THR A 592 -12.20 23.34 -12.63
CA THR A 592 -10.80 23.64 -12.86
C THR A 592 -10.07 23.89 -11.54
N THR A 593 -8.87 23.31 -11.40
CA THR A 593 -8.03 23.52 -10.21
C THR A 593 -6.87 24.47 -10.50
N HIS A 594 -6.73 25.50 -9.66
CA HIS A 594 -5.71 26.54 -9.71
C HIS A 594 -4.75 26.41 -8.53
N LYS A 595 -3.46 26.29 -8.82
CA LYS A 595 -2.43 26.17 -7.79
C LYS A 595 -1.96 27.52 -7.30
N PHE A 596 -1.75 27.61 -6.00
CA PHE A 596 -1.18 28.78 -5.34
C PHE A 596 0.02 28.39 -4.49
N THR A 597 1.08 29.19 -4.56
CA THR A 597 2.29 29.03 -3.74
C THR A 597 2.43 30.18 -2.76
N TYR A 598 2.83 29.89 -1.52
CA TYR A 598 3.07 30.93 -0.53
C TYR A 598 4.28 31.80 -0.90
N ASP A 599 4.10 33.11 -0.86
CA ASP A 599 5.15 34.11 -1.07
C ASP A 599 5.44 34.88 0.23
N ASP A 600 6.57 34.55 0.86
CA ASP A 600 7.01 35.13 2.13
C ASP A 600 7.09 36.67 2.07
N ALA A 601 7.47 37.24 0.93
CA ALA A 601 7.67 38.69 0.78
C ALA A 601 6.36 39.47 0.89
N SER A 602 5.24 38.90 0.42
CA SER A 602 3.92 39.52 0.49
C SER A 602 3.02 38.94 1.59
N ALA A 603 3.42 37.82 2.21
CA ALA A 603 2.60 37.03 3.13
C ALA A 603 1.26 36.61 2.50
N LEU A 604 1.26 36.34 1.19
CA LEU A 604 0.11 35.91 0.40
C LEU A 604 0.46 34.64 -0.35
N TYR A 605 -0.55 33.83 -0.64
CA TYR A 605 -0.44 32.79 -1.65
C TYR A 605 -0.74 33.40 -3.02
N LYS A 606 0.10 33.12 -4.02
CA LYS A 606 -0.04 33.67 -5.37
C LYS A 606 -0.33 32.57 -6.38
N SER A 607 -1.27 32.83 -7.29
CA SER A 607 -1.55 31.94 -8.41
C SER A 607 -0.36 31.86 -9.37
N GLU A 608 -0.43 30.91 -10.30
CA GLU A 608 0.41 30.90 -11.48
C GLU A 608 0.29 32.21 -12.30
N ALA A 609 1.28 32.47 -13.14
CA ALA A 609 1.35 33.68 -13.94
C ALA A 609 0.13 33.80 -14.88
N GLY A 610 -0.42 35.02 -15.00
CA GLY A 610 -1.52 35.32 -15.92
C GLY A 610 -2.89 35.50 -15.25
N LYS A 611 -3.19 34.76 -14.17
CA LYS A 611 -4.48 34.90 -13.45
C LYS A 611 -4.50 36.07 -12.46
N TYR A 612 -3.34 36.42 -11.89
CA TYR A 612 -3.18 37.50 -10.89
C TYR A 612 -4.14 37.36 -9.68
N LEU A 613 -4.43 36.11 -9.28
CA LEU A 613 -5.20 35.83 -8.09
C LEU A 613 -4.27 35.72 -6.87
N THR A 614 -4.79 36.11 -5.72
CA THR A 614 -4.08 35.99 -4.44
C THR A 614 -4.99 35.41 -3.38
N ILE A 615 -4.44 34.59 -2.48
CA ILE A 615 -5.16 34.09 -1.31
C ILE A 615 -4.47 34.60 -0.04
N LYS A 616 -5.26 35.20 0.86
CA LYS A 616 -4.82 35.64 2.18
C LYS A 616 -5.41 34.75 3.27
N LYS A 617 -4.55 34.17 4.11
CA LYS A 617 -4.96 33.40 5.30
C LYS A 617 -5.24 34.35 6.47
N SER A 618 -6.34 34.12 7.17
CA SER A 618 -6.67 34.79 8.44
C SER A 618 -7.25 33.78 9.44
N SER A 619 -7.38 34.19 10.70
CA SER A 619 -7.98 33.35 11.74
C SER A 619 -8.73 34.19 12.77
N GLU A 620 -9.80 33.63 13.31
CA GLU A 620 -10.61 34.21 14.39
C GLU A 620 -10.70 33.21 15.56
N SER A 621 -10.69 33.71 16.80
CA SER A 621 -10.94 32.86 17.97
C SER A 621 -12.43 32.91 18.32
N ILE A 622 -13.12 31.80 18.16
CA ILE A 622 -14.54 31.64 18.48
C ILE A 622 -14.65 30.55 19.54
N ASN A 623 -15.19 30.87 20.72
CA ASN A 623 -15.34 29.92 21.84
C ASN A 623 -14.03 29.18 22.21
N ASN A 624 -12.90 29.90 22.26
CA ASN A 624 -11.54 29.35 22.48
C ASN A 624 -11.06 28.34 21.42
N LYS A 625 -11.68 28.32 20.23
CA LYS A 625 -11.23 27.56 19.07
C LYS A 625 -10.87 28.50 17.93
N TYR A 626 -9.70 28.30 17.32
CA TYR A 626 -9.33 29.04 16.13
C TYR A 626 -10.10 28.50 14.91
N VAL A 627 -10.77 29.41 14.21
CA VAL A 627 -11.39 29.19 12.91
C VAL A 627 -10.54 29.92 11.87
N TYR A 628 -10.18 29.23 10.80
CA TYR A 628 -9.33 29.77 9.75
C TYR A 628 -10.15 30.11 8.51
N TYR A 629 -9.84 31.26 7.92
CA TYR A 629 -10.45 31.76 6.71
C TYR A 629 -9.39 32.02 5.63
N TYR A 630 -9.81 31.90 4.38
CA TYR A 630 -8.99 32.14 3.21
C TYR A 630 -9.74 33.07 2.27
N GLU A 631 -9.20 34.25 2.04
CA GLU A 631 -9.75 35.26 1.14
C GLU A 631 -9.01 35.19 -0.19
N LEU A 632 -9.68 34.62 -1.22
CA LEU A 632 -9.23 34.67 -2.60
C LEU A 632 -9.66 35.99 -3.21
N GLN A 633 -8.73 36.77 -3.76
CA GLN A 633 -9.00 38.07 -4.35
C GLN A 633 -8.47 38.14 -5.79
N ASP A 634 -9.28 38.72 -6.69
CA ASP A 634 -8.89 39.03 -8.06
C ASP A 634 -8.24 40.42 -8.21
N LYS A 635 -7.71 40.72 -9.40
CA LYS A 635 -7.09 42.02 -9.70
C LYS A 635 -8.05 43.21 -9.71
N TYR A 636 -9.36 42.97 -9.71
CA TYR A 636 -10.41 43.99 -9.74
C TYR A 636 -10.97 44.30 -8.34
N GLY A 637 -10.56 43.54 -7.34
CA GLY A 637 -10.94 43.70 -5.94
C GLY A 637 -12.14 42.83 -5.52
N ASN A 638 -12.63 41.94 -6.38
CA ASN A 638 -13.66 40.97 -6.01
C ASN A 638 -13.03 39.84 -5.21
N LYS A 639 -13.81 39.27 -4.29
CA LYS A 639 -13.34 38.31 -3.29
C LYS A 639 -14.24 37.10 -3.21
N LYS A 640 -13.65 35.93 -3.00
CA LYS A 640 -14.29 34.70 -2.54
C LYS A 640 -13.70 34.33 -1.19
N VAL A 641 -14.53 34.07 -0.18
CA VAL A 641 -14.06 33.74 1.17
C VAL A 641 -14.40 32.30 1.51
N PHE A 642 -13.39 31.54 1.93
CA PHE A 642 -13.50 30.13 2.30
C PHE A 642 -13.22 29.96 3.79
N LYS A 643 -13.81 28.91 4.38
CA LYS A 643 -13.67 28.57 5.80
C LYS A 643 -13.29 27.11 5.95
N ILE A 644 -12.34 26.80 6.83
CA ILE A 644 -12.06 25.42 7.22
C ILE A 644 -13.18 24.98 8.17
N ASP A 645 -13.96 23.99 7.75
CA ASP A 645 -14.81 23.20 8.65
C ASP A 645 -13.97 22.03 9.20
N GLU A 646 -14.30 21.56 10.41
CA GLU A 646 -13.43 20.69 11.23
C GLU A 646 -12.75 19.57 10.43
N PHE A 647 -11.43 19.44 10.64
CA PHE A 647 -10.51 18.48 10.02
C PHE A 647 -11.20 17.22 9.49
N ASN A 648 -11.15 17.03 8.16
CA ASN A 648 -11.53 15.77 7.55
C ASN A 648 -10.80 14.64 8.29
N ASN A 649 -11.54 13.70 8.88
CA ASN A 649 -10.94 12.57 9.60
C ASN A 649 -10.46 11.46 8.63
N ASP A 650 -10.80 11.54 7.34
CA ASP A 650 -10.47 10.53 6.34
C ASP A 650 -9.12 10.77 5.66
N THR A 651 -8.69 12.03 5.54
CA THR A 651 -7.40 12.43 4.96
C THR A 651 -6.73 13.48 5.87
N ASP A 652 -5.40 13.47 5.98
CA ASP A 652 -4.68 14.56 6.66
C ASP A 652 -4.70 15.88 5.85
N LEU A 653 -5.52 15.97 4.79
CA LEU A 653 -5.68 17.17 3.97
C LEU A 653 -6.71 18.10 4.60
N THR A 654 -6.42 19.40 4.59
CA THR A 654 -7.32 20.41 5.15
C THR A 654 -8.17 21.02 4.04
N LEU A 655 -9.47 20.81 4.07
CA LEU A 655 -10.43 21.36 3.09
C LEU A 655 -11.07 22.66 3.63
N ALA A 656 -11.18 23.69 2.79
CA ALA A 656 -11.96 24.89 3.10
C ALA A 656 -13.11 25.08 2.10
N THR A 657 -14.31 25.32 2.61
CA THR A 657 -15.55 25.45 1.85
C THR A 657 -15.89 26.92 1.61
N LEU A 658 -16.39 27.25 0.41
CA LEU A 658 -16.78 28.62 0.06
C LEU A 658 -17.91 29.12 0.96
N GLN A 659 -17.82 30.37 1.45
CA GLN A 659 -18.83 30.99 2.31
C GLN A 659 -19.59 32.09 1.59
N TYR A 660 -18.88 33.00 0.92
CA TYR A 660 -19.49 34.09 0.18
C TYR A 660 -18.58 34.63 -0.92
N TRP A 661 -19.21 35.23 -1.92
CA TRP A 661 -18.57 36.15 -2.86
C TRP A 661 -18.86 37.59 -2.42
N GLU A 662 -17.91 38.49 -2.64
CA GLU A 662 -18.03 39.92 -2.34
C GLU A 662 -17.40 40.74 -3.47
N ASP A 663 -18.12 41.74 -4.00
CA ASP A 663 -17.55 42.67 -4.97
C ASP A 663 -16.72 43.78 -4.29
N ARG A 664 -16.02 44.58 -5.08
CA ARG A 664 -15.24 45.73 -4.57
C ARG A 664 -16.07 46.79 -3.82
N HIS A 665 -17.40 46.73 -3.90
CA HIS A 665 -18.34 47.66 -3.27
C HIS A 665 -19.01 47.06 -2.02
N GLY A 666 -18.65 45.83 -1.63
CA GLY A 666 -19.17 45.14 -0.46
C GLY A 666 -20.52 44.45 -0.67
N ASN A 667 -21.00 44.31 -1.91
CA ASN A 667 -22.20 43.52 -2.22
C ASN A 667 -21.85 42.03 -2.18
N ARG A 668 -22.69 41.22 -1.53
CA ARG A 668 -22.43 39.80 -1.29
C ARG A 668 -23.44 38.84 -1.92
N ILE A 669 -22.91 37.66 -2.24
CA ILE A 669 -23.66 36.43 -2.47
C ILE A 669 -23.18 35.41 -1.45
N ASN A 670 -24.08 34.89 -0.61
CA ASN A 670 -23.75 33.97 0.48
C ASN A 670 -24.17 32.54 0.13
N PHE A 671 -23.35 31.57 0.52
CA PHE A 671 -23.53 30.14 0.31
C PHE A 671 -23.66 29.44 1.66
N GLU A 672 -24.72 28.65 1.84
CA GLU A 672 -24.98 27.90 3.07
C GLU A 672 -24.94 26.40 2.78
N TYR A 673 -24.30 25.64 3.67
CA TYR A 673 -24.11 24.20 3.56
C TYR A 673 -24.73 23.49 4.76
N ASN A 674 -25.16 22.25 4.57
CA ASN A 674 -25.62 21.40 5.67
C ASN A 674 -24.44 20.76 6.43
N SER A 675 -24.74 19.98 7.47
CA SER A 675 -23.74 19.25 8.27
C SER A 675 -22.99 18.15 7.52
N LYS A 676 -23.39 17.82 6.29
CA LYS A 676 -22.69 16.91 5.37
C LYS A 676 -21.90 17.68 4.29
N HIS A 677 -21.69 18.99 4.48
CA HIS A 677 -21.01 19.88 3.53
C HIS A 677 -21.66 19.97 2.15
N GLN A 678 -22.97 19.73 2.06
CA GLN A 678 -23.72 19.88 0.81
C GLN A 678 -24.33 21.29 0.76
N LEU A 679 -24.17 21.97 -0.38
CA LEU A 679 -24.77 23.29 -0.62
C LEU A 679 -26.30 23.20 -0.57
N ILE A 680 -26.94 23.98 0.30
CA ILE A 680 -28.40 23.98 0.50
C ILE A 680 -29.05 25.30 0.12
N LYS A 681 -28.31 26.41 0.12
CA LYS A 681 -28.90 27.73 -0.12
C LYS A 681 -27.88 28.73 -0.64
N ILE A 682 -28.33 29.56 -1.57
CA ILE A 682 -27.60 30.71 -2.11
C ILE A 682 -28.46 31.94 -1.88
N THR A 683 -27.91 33.03 -1.35
CA THR A 683 -28.65 34.28 -1.11
C THR A 683 -27.87 35.51 -1.52
N SER A 684 -28.55 36.52 -2.05
CA SER A 684 -27.98 37.85 -2.27
C SER A 684 -28.39 38.83 -1.18
N ASP A 685 -27.65 39.93 -1.04
CA ASP A 685 -27.97 41.04 -0.12
C ASP A 685 -29.28 41.78 -0.45
N LEU A 686 -29.95 41.41 -1.54
CA LEU A 686 -31.32 41.86 -1.84
C LEU A 686 -32.40 41.02 -1.14
N GLY A 687 -32.02 39.96 -0.42
CA GLY A 687 -32.95 39.01 0.20
C GLY A 687 -33.53 37.99 -0.79
N ASN A 688 -33.13 38.06 -2.06
CA ASN A 688 -33.43 37.01 -3.04
C ASN A 688 -32.56 35.80 -2.73
N GLY A 689 -33.15 34.61 -2.75
CA GLY A 689 -32.42 33.40 -2.42
C GLY A 689 -32.98 32.18 -3.13
N LEU A 690 -32.10 31.23 -3.39
CA LEU A 690 -32.43 29.94 -3.94
C LEU A 690 -32.18 28.88 -2.87
N VAL A 691 -33.22 28.09 -2.58
CA VAL A 691 -33.12 26.92 -1.71
C VAL A 691 -33.01 25.70 -2.62
N LEU A 692 -31.89 24.98 -2.52
CA LEU A 692 -31.67 23.73 -3.22
C LEU A 692 -32.40 22.64 -2.44
N PHE A 693 -33.67 22.38 -2.80
CA PHE A 693 -34.40 21.24 -2.26
C PHE A 693 -33.77 19.95 -2.80
N LEU A 694 -33.07 19.23 -1.93
CA LEU A 694 -32.60 17.87 -2.18
C LEU A 694 -33.80 16.96 -2.47
N ILE A 695 -34.12 16.74 -3.75
CA ILE A 695 -34.87 15.56 -4.16
C ILE A 695 -33.84 14.44 -4.15
N ILE A 696 -33.77 13.73 -3.02
CA ILE A 696 -33.09 12.44 -2.94
C ILE A 696 -33.81 11.52 -3.92
N ILE A 697 -33.16 11.20 -5.05
CA ILE A 697 -33.52 10.06 -5.90
C ILE A 697 -32.46 8.99 -5.67
#